data_AF-A0A946Z975-F1
#
_entry.id   AF-A0A946Z975-F1
#
_cell.length_a   1.000
_cell.length_b   1.000
_cell.length_c   1.000
_cell.angle_alpha   90.00
_cell.angle_beta   90.00
_cell.angle_gamma   90.00
#
_symmetry.space_group_name_H-M   'P 1'
#
loop_
_entity.id
_entity.type
_entity.pdbx_description
1 polymer ?
#
loop_
_entity_poly.entity_id
_entity_poly.type
_entity_poly.pdbx_seq_one_letter_code
_entity_poly.pdbx_strand_id
1 'polypeptide(L)'
;MKNCIIQILASLAISFTMAQEPIEKGFRLLEDGKFSESLAFFEAYLEMSPDNRAAQICYGRSLGLSGDTPSAVSYFNALDLNYPGDLEMDVNRAESLLWDSRFEEAKVLYNTLLESNPNHFSLLLGNANCLSNLKEYQAALESVNKALEIEPANQGALVSRKYIRMAWAHVLINRQEYAYGKRLLQDNLIDFPLDKESLHNLAHAYLASGDTGLARESFIKMVDSTKDSITAMIGISLVSHIEKQDKDALKYAREARIIARRSEDPQLMRKAEERFVQALLWNKNYKNARTQLDSLGNAHGKEAWILGLEASYGLYSGKTKSSLNTYEELLERDSTSFDGNLGKANALFANDRMHEAFQATFTTLDIFENQKDALALLDKLNKAYTPAINQSAGYSSDSGQNNTWHGLTSIRLPWSTKISTQVSYAYRETNNQIDNSQAESHSASLGIGYKWMPKTLTTLRVGINKIISPERNYTQPTMDLRFKINTSSRQKLELLYNRELENFNAALIQEEIVKDHLGLSFHQSTNLDLGLYTQFIQTAQSDENSRTLFFSSVFYQLIEKTQTKIGVNYQFISFREQRPEVYFSPEEFHAAEIFSSSILPISTASSLSFTGATGFQKVETNTPMFTFRGDLSFQHRISDHFNLNIYGRYSNLASSTAAGFEFMEAGLRFQWVWSGKKLFADPKPF
;
A
#
# COMPACT_ATOMS: atom_id res chain seq x y z
N MET A 1 73.65 -66.47 38.09
CA MET A 1 73.53 -65.02 37.88
C MET A 1 73.39 -64.67 36.38
N LYS A 2 72.34 -65.17 35.71
CA LYS A 2 72.05 -64.83 34.29
C LYS A 2 70.57 -64.48 34.02
N ASN A 3 69.69 -64.63 35.01
CA ASN A 3 68.25 -64.36 34.85
C ASN A 3 67.75 -63.08 35.53
N CYS A 4 68.62 -62.31 36.21
CA CYS A 4 68.22 -61.06 36.88
C CYS A 4 68.48 -59.80 36.01
N ILE A 5 69.34 -59.91 34.98
CA ILE A 5 69.67 -58.80 34.07
C ILE A 5 68.65 -58.70 32.92
N ILE A 6 67.96 -59.79 32.56
CA ILE A 6 66.98 -59.80 31.48
C ILE A 6 65.61 -59.25 31.94
N GLN A 7 65.25 -59.35 33.23
CA GLN A 7 64.02 -58.73 33.75
C GLN A 7 64.16 -57.22 34.06
N ILE A 8 65.39 -56.74 34.32
CA ILE A 8 65.67 -55.30 34.46
C ILE A 8 65.80 -54.63 33.08
N LEU A 9 66.20 -55.37 32.03
CA LEU A 9 66.17 -54.87 30.64
C LEU A 9 64.80 -55.01 29.95
N ALA A 10 63.91 -55.89 30.43
CA ALA A 10 62.53 -56.01 29.93
C ALA A 10 61.54 -55.01 30.57
N SER A 11 61.91 -54.37 31.68
CA SER A 11 61.15 -53.26 32.29
C SER A 11 61.59 -51.88 31.78
N LEU A 12 62.61 -51.82 30.91
CA LEU A 12 63.13 -50.60 30.29
C LEU A 12 62.86 -50.53 28.78
N ALA A 13 61.85 -51.26 28.30
CA ALA A 13 61.49 -51.34 26.87
C ALA A 13 59.99 -51.17 26.59
N ILE A 14 59.25 -50.52 27.50
CA ILE A 14 57.96 -49.88 27.19
C ILE A 14 57.97 -48.46 27.77
N SER A 15 58.98 -47.68 27.37
CA SER A 15 58.77 -46.25 27.19
C SER A 15 58.34 -46.10 25.74
N PHE A 16 57.11 -46.49 25.42
CA PHE A 16 56.44 -45.81 24.32
C PHE A 16 56.30 -44.37 24.82
N THR A 17 57.29 -43.54 24.52
CA THR A 17 57.05 -42.12 24.36
C THR A 17 55.97 -42.04 23.29
N MET A 18 54.69 -42.03 23.70
CA MET A 18 53.64 -41.46 22.89
C MET A 18 54.15 -40.05 22.58
N ALA A 19 54.75 -39.87 21.41
CA ALA A 19 55.14 -38.54 20.98
C ALA A 19 53.84 -37.74 20.97
N GLN A 20 53.75 -36.73 21.85
CA GLN A 20 52.60 -35.86 21.92
C GLN A 20 52.34 -35.32 20.51
N GLU A 21 51.13 -35.47 20.00
CA GLU A 21 50.83 -34.98 18.66
C GLU A 21 51.09 -33.46 18.61
N PRO A 22 51.71 -32.94 17.54
CA PRO A 22 52.04 -31.51 17.44
C PRO A 22 50.79 -30.65 17.59
N ILE A 23 50.83 -29.66 18.51
CA ILE A 23 49.70 -28.78 18.83
C ILE A 23 49.21 -27.99 17.61
N GLU A 24 50.07 -27.79 16.61
CA GLU A 24 49.79 -27.17 15.33
C GLU A 24 48.73 -27.93 14.51
N LYS A 25 48.51 -29.22 14.79
CA LYS A 25 47.37 -29.96 14.22
C LYS A 25 46.05 -29.41 14.77
N GLY A 26 45.96 -29.20 16.08
CA GLY A 26 44.78 -28.63 16.75
C GLY A 26 44.47 -27.20 16.27
N PHE A 27 45.49 -26.36 16.10
CA PHE A 27 45.32 -25.02 15.56
C PHE A 27 44.76 -25.04 14.13
N ARG A 28 45.29 -25.90 13.26
CA ARG A 28 44.76 -26.07 11.90
C ARG A 28 43.31 -26.55 11.90
N LEU A 29 42.93 -27.44 12.82
CA LEU A 29 41.54 -27.88 12.95
C LEU A 29 40.60 -26.73 13.34
N LEU A 30 41.04 -25.80 14.20
CA LEU A 30 40.29 -24.57 14.51
C LEU A 30 40.18 -23.63 13.30
N GLU A 31 41.29 -23.39 12.61
CA GLU A 31 41.35 -22.51 11.43
C GLU A 31 40.51 -23.05 10.27
N ASP A 32 40.50 -24.37 10.06
CA ASP A 32 39.70 -25.06 9.05
C ASP A 32 38.20 -25.14 9.41
N GLY A 33 37.79 -24.65 10.58
CA GLY A 33 36.40 -24.70 11.06
C GLY A 33 35.92 -26.09 11.51
N LYS A 34 36.84 -27.05 11.70
CA LYS A 34 36.55 -28.42 12.15
C LYS A 34 36.45 -28.47 13.67
N PHE A 35 35.51 -27.73 14.24
CA PHE A 35 35.45 -27.47 15.67
C PHE A 35 35.27 -28.74 16.53
N SER A 36 34.47 -29.72 16.09
CA SER A 36 34.29 -30.98 16.83
C SER A 36 35.56 -31.85 16.83
N GLU A 37 36.28 -31.91 15.70
CA GLU A 37 37.57 -32.62 15.62
C GLU A 37 38.64 -31.90 16.45
N SER A 38 38.62 -30.57 16.44
CA SER A 38 39.49 -29.75 17.26
C SER A 38 39.23 -29.94 18.75
N LEU A 39 37.96 -30.01 19.15
CA LEU A 39 37.56 -30.26 20.54
C LEU A 39 38.13 -31.60 21.02
N ALA A 40 37.92 -32.68 20.27
CA ALA A 40 38.45 -34.00 20.61
C ALA A 40 40.00 -34.03 20.64
N PHE A 41 40.65 -33.29 19.73
CA PHE A 41 42.11 -33.17 19.73
C PHE A 41 42.62 -32.48 21.00
N PHE A 42 42.06 -31.32 21.35
CA PHE A 42 42.50 -30.56 22.53
C PHE A 42 42.12 -31.24 23.84
N GLU A 43 41.03 -32.00 23.88
CA GLU A 43 40.67 -32.85 25.02
C GLU A 43 41.78 -33.88 25.29
N ALA A 44 42.14 -34.68 24.28
CA ALA A 44 43.23 -35.67 24.39
C ALA A 44 44.59 -35.02 24.67
N TYR A 45 44.86 -33.85 24.10
CA TYR A 45 46.10 -33.11 24.33
C TYR A 45 46.22 -32.65 25.79
N LEU A 46 45.13 -32.19 26.40
CA LEU A 46 45.09 -31.75 27.79
C LEU A 46 45.17 -32.90 28.79
N GLU A 47 44.81 -34.13 28.43
CA GLU A 47 45.08 -35.31 29.29
C GLU A 47 46.60 -35.51 29.51
N MET A 48 47.41 -35.22 28.50
CA MET A 48 48.87 -35.36 28.56
C MET A 48 49.57 -34.09 29.07
N SER A 49 48.94 -32.93 28.90
CA SER A 49 49.49 -31.64 29.33
C SER A 49 48.40 -30.72 29.90
N PRO A 50 47.90 -31.02 31.12
CA PRO A 50 46.75 -30.33 31.69
C PRO A 50 46.94 -28.82 31.85
N ASP A 51 48.17 -28.39 32.09
CA ASP A 51 48.54 -26.99 32.35
C ASP A 51 48.96 -26.23 31.10
N ASN A 52 48.85 -26.82 29.90
CA ASN A 52 49.19 -26.12 28.67
C ASN A 52 48.13 -25.04 28.37
N ARG A 53 48.45 -23.79 28.73
CA ARG A 53 47.59 -22.62 28.56
C ARG A 53 47.03 -22.45 27.14
N ALA A 54 47.84 -22.65 26.11
CA ALA A 54 47.39 -22.50 24.72
C ALA A 54 46.38 -23.60 24.36
N ALA A 55 46.62 -24.84 24.79
CA ALA A 55 45.67 -25.93 24.61
C ALA A 55 44.38 -25.71 25.41
N GLN A 56 44.44 -25.12 26.61
CA GLN A 56 43.27 -24.76 27.42
C GLN A 56 42.40 -23.71 26.70
N ILE A 57 43.00 -22.63 26.20
CA ILE A 57 42.27 -21.63 25.40
C ILE A 57 41.62 -22.29 24.18
N CYS A 58 42.40 -23.05 23.41
CA CYS A 58 41.89 -23.67 22.21
C CYS A 58 40.80 -24.72 22.49
N TYR A 59 40.89 -25.46 23.60
CA TYR A 59 39.81 -26.35 24.06
C TYR A 59 38.52 -25.56 24.32
N GLY A 60 38.59 -24.47 25.10
CA GLY A 60 37.43 -23.64 25.40
C GLY A 60 36.82 -22.98 24.15
N ARG A 61 37.66 -22.54 23.20
CA ARG A 61 37.20 -22.03 21.90
C ARG A 61 36.54 -23.12 21.06
N SER A 62 37.13 -24.31 20.98
CA SER A 62 36.55 -25.46 20.27
C SER A 62 35.21 -25.88 20.89
N LEU A 63 35.09 -25.82 22.22
CA LEU A 63 33.87 -26.11 22.94
C LEU A 63 32.74 -25.16 22.51
N GLY A 64 33.01 -23.84 22.53
CA GLY A 64 32.02 -22.83 22.13
C GLY A 64 31.68 -22.87 20.64
N LEU A 65 32.68 -22.94 19.76
CA LEU A 65 32.48 -22.94 18.29
C LEU A 65 31.88 -24.26 17.77
N SER A 66 31.99 -25.36 18.52
CA SER A 66 31.31 -26.62 18.19
C SER A 66 29.82 -26.63 18.57
N GLY A 67 29.35 -25.59 19.27
CA GLY A 67 27.94 -25.38 19.62
C GLY A 67 27.60 -25.58 21.10
N ASP A 68 28.53 -26.09 21.93
CA ASP A 68 28.35 -26.18 23.38
C ASP A 68 28.79 -24.89 24.07
N THR A 69 28.07 -23.82 23.76
CA THR A 69 28.34 -22.46 24.26
C THR A 69 28.19 -22.33 25.79
N PRO A 70 27.24 -23.00 26.47
CA PRO A 70 27.15 -22.89 27.93
C PRO A 70 28.34 -23.53 28.65
N SER A 71 28.85 -24.66 28.14
CA SER A 71 30.03 -25.30 28.70
C SER A 71 31.28 -24.48 28.46
N ALA A 72 31.41 -23.79 27.31
CA ALA A 72 32.50 -22.85 27.06
C ALA A 72 32.54 -21.71 28.08
N VAL A 73 31.39 -21.11 28.39
CA VAL A 73 31.28 -20.08 29.44
C VAL A 73 31.71 -20.64 30.80
N SER A 74 31.21 -21.82 31.16
CA SER A 74 31.56 -22.47 32.44
C SER A 74 33.05 -22.77 32.53
N TYR A 75 33.64 -23.25 31.44
CA TYR A 75 35.06 -23.56 31.34
C TYR A 75 35.94 -22.32 31.49
N PHE A 76 35.66 -21.23 30.77
CA PHE A 76 36.43 -19.99 30.91
C PHE A 76 36.25 -19.31 32.28
N ASN A 77 35.05 -19.38 32.88
CA ASN A 77 34.85 -18.93 34.26
C ASN A 77 35.69 -19.74 35.27
N ALA A 78 35.85 -21.05 35.05
CA ALA A 78 36.69 -21.88 35.89
C ALA A 78 38.18 -21.59 35.69
N LEU A 79 38.61 -21.32 34.45
CA LEU A 79 39.99 -20.94 34.14
C LEU A 79 40.39 -19.60 34.74
N ASP A 80 39.46 -18.63 34.83
CA ASP A 80 39.71 -17.32 35.45
C ASP A 80 40.19 -17.45 36.92
N LEU A 81 39.69 -18.45 37.65
CA LEU A 81 40.17 -18.74 39.02
C LEU A 81 41.64 -19.16 39.08
N ASN A 82 42.15 -19.79 38.01
CA ASN A 82 43.52 -20.27 37.92
C ASN A 82 44.45 -19.22 37.26
N TYR A 83 43.91 -18.30 36.48
CA TYR A 83 44.64 -17.25 35.77
C TYR A 83 44.04 -15.85 36.01
N PRO A 84 43.93 -15.39 37.28
CA PRO A 84 43.26 -14.12 37.57
C PRO A 84 44.00 -12.94 36.93
N GLY A 85 43.27 -12.14 36.15
CA GLY A 85 43.81 -10.97 35.45
C GLY A 85 44.61 -11.27 34.18
N ASP A 86 44.55 -12.51 33.67
CA ASP A 86 45.07 -12.85 32.35
C ASP A 86 44.13 -12.31 31.27
N LEU A 87 44.57 -11.25 30.59
CA LEU A 87 43.79 -10.56 29.57
C LEU A 87 43.30 -11.47 28.45
N GLU A 88 44.09 -12.47 28.02
CA GLU A 88 43.68 -13.37 26.95
C GLU A 88 42.57 -14.31 27.43
N MET A 89 42.62 -14.76 28.69
CA MET A 89 41.54 -15.55 29.29
C MET A 89 40.27 -14.73 29.43
N ASP A 90 40.39 -13.48 29.86
CA ASP A 90 39.28 -12.54 29.96
C ASP A 90 38.64 -12.22 28.61
N VAL A 91 39.45 -12.06 27.55
CA VAL A 91 38.97 -11.91 26.16
C VAL A 91 38.16 -13.13 25.74
N ASN A 92 38.70 -14.34 25.92
CA ASN A 92 38.01 -15.57 25.53
C ASN A 92 36.76 -15.83 26.40
N ARG A 93 36.77 -15.41 27.67
CA ARG A 93 35.60 -15.41 28.53
C ARG A 93 34.51 -14.48 27.99
N ALA A 94 34.86 -13.27 27.59
CA ALA A 94 33.91 -12.34 26.96
C ALA A 94 33.37 -12.84 25.63
N GLU A 95 34.21 -13.48 24.80
CA GLU A 95 33.78 -14.13 23.56
C GLU A 95 32.84 -15.31 23.81
N SER A 96 33.09 -16.11 24.84
CA SER A 96 32.19 -17.23 25.19
C SER A 96 30.78 -16.76 25.57
N LEU A 97 30.66 -15.64 26.29
CA LEU A 97 29.37 -15.02 26.61
C LEU A 97 28.65 -14.53 25.34
N LEU A 98 29.41 -14.04 24.35
CA LEU A 98 28.86 -13.64 23.05
C LEU A 98 28.32 -14.84 22.28
N TRP A 99 29.05 -15.96 22.21
CA TRP A 99 28.59 -17.19 21.56
C TRP A 99 27.33 -17.75 22.22
N ASP A 100 27.27 -17.69 23.56
CA ASP A 100 26.12 -18.12 24.35
C ASP A 100 24.92 -17.15 24.32
N SER A 101 25.00 -16.10 23.50
CA SER A 101 23.96 -15.06 23.38
C SER A 101 23.65 -14.30 24.68
N ARG A 102 24.56 -14.32 25.66
CA ARG A 102 24.49 -13.57 26.93
C ARG A 102 25.04 -12.16 26.75
N PHE A 103 24.43 -11.42 25.83
CA PHE A 103 24.98 -10.15 25.33
C PHE A 103 25.12 -9.06 26.40
N GLU A 104 24.17 -8.94 27.33
CA GLU A 104 24.25 -7.92 28.39
C GLU A 104 25.44 -8.17 29.35
N GLU A 105 25.69 -9.44 29.69
CA GLU A 105 26.85 -9.81 30.52
C GLU A 105 28.16 -9.63 29.76
N ALA A 106 28.19 -10.01 28.49
CA ALA A 106 29.33 -9.78 27.61
C ALA A 106 29.66 -8.27 27.52
N LYS A 107 28.65 -7.41 27.37
CA LYS A 107 28.82 -5.95 27.31
C LYS A 107 29.47 -5.39 28.57
N VAL A 108 29.03 -5.83 29.75
CA VAL A 108 29.66 -5.41 31.03
C VAL A 108 31.14 -5.81 31.07
N LEU A 109 31.45 -7.04 30.68
CA LEU A 109 32.82 -7.55 30.68
C LEU A 109 33.70 -6.82 29.64
N TYR A 110 33.24 -6.67 28.40
CA TYR A 110 33.95 -5.92 27.36
C TYR A 110 34.23 -4.47 27.79
N ASN A 111 33.24 -3.77 28.35
CA ASN A 111 33.43 -2.40 28.85
C ASN A 111 34.51 -2.34 29.93
N THR A 112 34.45 -3.26 30.90
CA THR A 112 35.43 -3.32 32.00
C THR A 112 36.84 -3.56 31.45
N LEU A 113 37.00 -4.49 30.51
CA LEU A 113 38.31 -4.83 29.94
C LEU A 113 38.87 -3.71 29.05
N LEU A 114 37.99 -2.95 28.37
CA LEU A 114 38.36 -1.80 27.55
C LEU A 114 38.75 -0.56 28.38
N GLU A 115 38.34 -0.45 29.64
CA GLU A 115 38.80 0.64 30.53
C GLU A 115 40.31 0.60 30.74
N SER A 116 40.87 -0.60 30.97
CA SER A 116 42.31 -0.79 31.11
C SER A 116 43.04 -1.02 29.79
N ASN A 117 42.33 -1.45 28.74
CA ASN A 117 42.92 -1.82 27.44
C ASN A 117 42.19 -1.15 26.26
N PRO A 118 42.17 0.20 26.17
CA PRO A 118 41.30 0.92 25.25
C PRO A 118 41.60 0.70 23.76
N ASN A 119 42.80 0.22 23.44
CA ASN A 119 43.28 -0.02 22.07
C ASN A 119 43.52 -1.52 21.79
N HIS A 120 42.90 -2.42 22.54
CA HIS A 120 43.03 -3.85 22.29
C HIS A 120 42.08 -4.30 21.18
N PHE A 121 42.63 -4.75 20.05
CA PHE A 121 41.87 -5.07 18.85
C PHE A 121 40.71 -6.05 19.10
N SER A 122 40.98 -7.21 19.70
CA SER A 122 39.95 -8.25 19.91
C SER A 122 38.83 -7.80 20.85
N LEU A 123 39.15 -6.94 21.84
CA LEU A 123 38.13 -6.41 22.75
C LEU A 123 37.24 -5.41 22.05
N LEU A 124 37.81 -4.53 21.22
CA LEU A 124 37.04 -3.57 20.42
C LEU A 124 36.14 -4.27 19.40
N LEU A 125 36.65 -5.29 18.73
CA LEU A 125 35.87 -6.08 17.77
C LEU A 125 34.77 -6.89 18.45
N GLY A 126 35.10 -7.58 19.56
CA GLY A 126 34.13 -8.33 20.37
C GLY A 126 33.04 -7.43 20.94
N ASN A 127 33.40 -6.25 21.46
CA ASN A 127 32.46 -5.25 21.93
C ASN A 127 31.54 -4.74 20.81
N ALA A 128 32.09 -4.47 19.62
CA ALA A 128 31.28 -4.05 18.47
C ALA A 128 30.24 -5.10 18.08
N ASN A 129 30.63 -6.38 18.04
CA ASN A 129 29.72 -7.49 17.74
C ASN A 129 28.66 -7.67 18.83
N CYS A 130 29.04 -7.52 20.10
CA CYS A 130 28.12 -7.55 21.24
C CYS A 130 27.07 -6.43 21.14
N LEU A 131 27.51 -5.18 20.96
CA LEU A 131 26.63 -4.01 20.82
C LEU A 131 25.71 -4.12 19.60
N SER A 132 26.19 -4.70 18.50
CA SER A 132 25.37 -4.98 17.31
C SER A 132 24.20 -5.93 17.62
N ASN A 133 24.45 -7.00 18.37
CA ASN A 133 23.40 -7.95 18.80
C ASN A 133 22.40 -7.29 19.76
N LEU A 134 22.85 -6.35 20.59
CA LEU A 134 21.99 -5.49 21.42
C LEU A 134 21.28 -4.39 20.63
N LYS A 135 21.50 -4.30 19.31
CA LYS A 135 20.95 -3.28 18.39
C LYS A 135 21.41 -1.84 18.72
N GLU A 136 22.51 -1.71 19.46
CA GLU A 136 23.18 -0.44 19.77
C GLU A 136 24.15 -0.06 18.64
N TYR A 137 23.62 0.07 17.42
CA TYR A 137 24.42 0.13 16.21
C TYR A 137 25.41 1.30 16.13
N GLN A 138 25.07 2.44 16.71
CA GLN A 138 25.97 3.60 16.74
C GLN A 138 27.24 3.29 17.55
N ALA A 139 27.08 2.80 18.78
CA ALA A 139 28.19 2.41 19.64
C ALA A 139 28.98 1.22 19.06
N ALA A 140 28.29 0.30 18.39
CA ALA A 140 28.93 -0.80 17.67
C ALA A 140 29.84 -0.28 16.53
N LEU A 141 29.39 0.71 15.75
CA LEU A 141 30.21 1.34 14.71
C LEU A 141 31.40 2.11 15.28
N GLU A 142 31.23 2.81 16.40
CA GLU A 142 32.34 3.48 17.08
C GLU A 142 33.41 2.46 17.50
N SER A 143 33.00 1.34 18.09
CA SER A 143 33.93 0.28 18.54
C SER A 143 34.66 -0.40 17.38
N VAL A 144 33.96 -0.78 16.30
CA VAL A 144 34.62 -1.44 15.15
C VAL A 144 35.50 -0.48 14.36
N ASN A 145 35.17 0.81 14.31
CA ASN A 145 36.03 1.80 13.67
C ASN A 145 37.34 1.98 14.45
N LYS A 146 37.31 2.01 15.79
CA LYS A 146 38.53 1.98 16.61
C LYS A 146 39.35 0.71 16.39
N ALA A 147 38.70 -0.45 16.27
CA ALA A 147 39.40 -1.70 15.91
C ALA A 147 40.12 -1.57 14.55
N LEU A 148 39.47 -0.95 13.56
CA LEU A 148 40.04 -0.69 12.24
C LEU A 148 41.08 0.45 12.22
N GLU A 149 41.11 1.34 13.21
CA GLU A 149 42.23 2.29 13.36
C GLU A 149 43.52 1.55 13.76
N ILE A 150 43.40 0.47 14.53
CA ILE A 150 44.52 -0.38 14.95
C ILE A 150 44.95 -1.32 13.81
N GLU A 151 43.98 -2.01 13.19
CA GLU A 151 44.22 -2.90 12.05
C GLU A 151 43.33 -2.53 10.84
N PRO A 152 43.76 -1.57 9.99
CA PRO A 152 42.91 -1.01 8.91
C PRO A 152 42.43 -1.99 7.84
N ALA A 153 43.14 -3.11 7.64
CA ALA A 153 42.83 -4.09 6.61
C ALA A 153 42.27 -5.41 7.19
N ASN A 154 41.94 -5.45 8.48
CA ASN A 154 41.42 -6.65 9.12
C ASN A 154 40.06 -7.04 8.51
N GLN A 155 40.02 -8.18 7.83
CA GLN A 155 38.83 -8.64 7.11
C GLN A 155 37.65 -8.92 8.05
N GLY A 156 37.91 -9.49 9.23
CA GLY A 156 36.88 -9.74 10.24
C GLY A 156 36.21 -8.45 10.70
N ALA A 157 36.99 -7.42 11.01
CA ALA A 157 36.46 -6.13 11.42
C ALA A 157 35.71 -5.39 10.29
N LEU A 158 36.20 -5.46 9.04
CA LEU A 158 35.47 -4.91 7.89
C LEU A 158 34.13 -5.62 7.68
N VAL A 159 34.08 -6.95 7.82
CA VAL A 159 32.84 -7.74 7.72
C VAL A 159 31.88 -7.41 8.86
N SER A 160 32.35 -7.30 10.11
CA SER A 160 31.53 -6.83 11.23
C SER A 160 30.94 -5.45 10.95
N ARG A 161 31.77 -4.50 10.49
CA ARG A 161 31.31 -3.15 10.12
C ARG A 161 30.24 -3.18 9.02
N LYS A 162 30.41 -4.03 8.00
CA LYS A 162 29.43 -4.23 6.92
C LYS A 162 28.05 -4.61 7.47
N TYR A 163 28.00 -5.65 8.32
CA TYR A 163 26.75 -6.15 8.87
C TYR A 163 26.11 -5.18 9.88
N ILE A 164 26.91 -4.49 10.70
CA ILE A 164 26.42 -3.43 11.59
C ILE A 164 25.73 -2.31 10.79
N ARG A 165 26.39 -1.81 9.72
CA ARG A 165 25.82 -0.78 8.83
C ARG A 165 24.54 -1.26 8.15
N MET A 166 24.49 -2.49 7.65
CA MET A 166 23.28 -3.05 7.03
C MET A 166 22.12 -3.19 8.01
N ALA A 167 22.37 -3.70 9.23
CA ALA A 167 21.36 -3.84 10.26
C ALA A 167 20.80 -2.47 10.69
N TRP A 168 21.67 -1.49 10.88
CA TRP A 168 21.24 -0.13 11.20
C TRP A 168 20.48 0.52 10.04
N ALA A 169 20.98 0.38 8.81
CA ALA A 169 20.29 0.86 7.63
C ALA A 169 18.87 0.30 7.57
N HIS A 170 18.69 -1.01 7.76
CA HIS A 170 17.37 -1.64 7.76
C HIS A 170 16.41 -0.97 8.77
N VAL A 171 16.85 -0.71 10.00
CA VAL A 171 16.04 0.00 11.01
C VAL A 171 15.68 1.42 10.55
N LEU A 172 16.64 2.16 10.01
CA LEU A 172 16.43 3.53 9.52
C LEU A 172 15.46 3.57 8.34
N ILE A 173 15.59 2.65 7.38
CA ILE A 173 14.68 2.55 6.22
C ILE A 173 13.24 2.28 6.69
N ASN A 174 13.05 1.40 7.68
CA ASN A 174 11.72 1.12 8.25
C ASN A 174 11.13 2.32 8.98
N ARG A 175 11.97 3.16 9.61
CA ARG A 175 11.59 4.46 10.19
C ARG A 175 11.44 5.58 9.15
N GLN A 176 11.62 5.25 7.87
CA GLN A 176 11.58 6.20 6.75
C GLN A 176 12.70 7.25 6.76
N GLU A 177 13.77 6.99 7.50
CA GLU A 177 15.00 7.80 7.55
C GLU A 177 15.95 7.43 6.40
N TYR A 178 15.43 7.53 5.17
CA TYR A 178 16.06 6.96 3.98
C TYR A 178 17.45 7.52 3.67
N ALA A 179 17.68 8.81 3.91
CA ALA A 179 18.93 9.47 3.56
C ALA A 179 20.12 8.83 4.30
N TYR A 180 19.97 8.61 5.61
CA TYR A 180 21.05 8.06 6.43
C TYR A 180 21.20 6.55 6.21
N GLY A 181 20.09 5.81 6.13
CA GLY A 181 20.14 4.37 5.83
C GLY A 181 20.81 4.04 4.48
N LYS A 182 20.51 4.82 3.43
CA LYS A 182 21.17 4.67 2.11
C LYS A 182 22.66 4.97 2.19
N ARG A 183 23.07 5.98 2.95
CA ARG A 183 24.48 6.34 3.13
C ARG A 183 25.28 5.20 3.78
N LEU A 184 24.75 4.57 4.83
CA LEU A 184 25.42 3.43 5.47
C LEU A 184 25.66 2.26 4.50
N LEU A 185 24.70 1.99 3.61
CA LEU A 185 24.84 0.95 2.58
C LEU A 185 25.80 1.35 1.47
N GLN A 186 25.89 2.64 1.13
CA GLN A 186 26.89 3.16 0.20
C GLN A 186 28.30 3.08 0.80
N ASP A 187 28.46 3.36 2.10
CA ASP A 187 29.73 3.24 2.80
C ASP A 187 30.26 1.79 2.78
N ASN A 188 29.37 0.78 2.82
CA ASN A 188 29.77 -0.61 2.63
C ASN A 188 30.39 -0.87 1.25
N LEU A 189 29.93 -0.18 0.21
CA LEU A 189 30.46 -0.34 -1.15
C LEU A 189 31.82 0.33 -1.34
N ILE A 190 32.25 1.18 -0.40
CA ILE A 190 33.63 1.70 -0.33
C ILE A 190 34.55 0.58 0.17
N ASP A 191 34.15 -0.11 1.24
CA ASP A 191 34.93 -1.20 1.83
C ASP A 191 34.92 -2.46 0.95
N PHE A 192 33.77 -2.75 0.32
CA PHE A 192 33.55 -3.92 -0.52
C PHE A 192 32.91 -3.51 -1.85
N PRO A 193 33.71 -3.10 -2.84
CA PRO A 193 33.20 -2.76 -4.16
C PRO A 193 32.37 -3.91 -4.75
N LEU A 194 31.15 -3.61 -5.18
CA LEU A 194 30.19 -4.58 -5.75
C LEU A 194 29.70 -5.69 -4.79
N ASP A 195 29.78 -5.48 -3.47
CA ASP A 195 29.15 -6.40 -2.50
C ASP A 195 27.66 -6.55 -2.77
N LYS A 196 27.25 -7.79 -3.03
CA LYS A 196 25.92 -8.13 -3.57
C LYS A 196 24.83 -7.89 -2.55
N GLU A 197 25.09 -8.19 -1.27
CA GLU A 197 24.14 -7.97 -0.17
C GLU A 197 23.90 -6.47 0.05
N SER A 198 24.96 -5.66 0.02
CA SER A 198 24.87 -4.20 0.14
C SER A 198 24.15 -3.59 -1.06
N LEU A 199 24.45 -4.01 -2.29
CA LEU A 199 23.73 -3.57 -3.49
C LEU A 199 22.25 -3.97 -3.46
N HIS A 200 21.93 -5.18 -3.01
CA HIS A 200 20.55 -5.65 -2.86
C HIS A 200 19.77 -4.79 -1.86
N ASN A 201 20.31 -4.60 -0.66
CA ASN A 201 19.68 -3.76 0.36
C ASN A 201 19.56 -2.30 -0.08
N LEU A 202 20.56 -1.78 -0.79
CA LEU A 202 20.54 -0.42 -1.32
C LEU A 202 19.46 -0.26 -2.41
N ALA A 203 19.28 -1.27 -3.27
CA ALA A 203 18.21 -1.29 -4.26
C ALA A 203 16.83 -1.24 -3.58
N HIS A 204 16.62 -2.01 -2.51
CA HIS A 204 15.40 -1.99 -1.72
C HIS A 204 15.19 -0.66 -0.98
N ALA A 205 16.25 -0.05 -0.46
CA ALA A 205 16.19 1.27 0.15
C ALA A 205 15.79 2.36 -0.87
N TYR A 206 16.32 2.30 -2.10
CA TYR A 206 15.91 3.18 -3.20
C TYR A 206 14.45 2.95 -3.60
N LEU A 207 13.99 1.69 -3.66
CA LEU A 207 12.57 1.40 -3.90
C LEU A 207 11.68 2.00 -2.80
N ALA A 208 12.07 1.89 -1.54
CA ALA A 208 11.33 2.44 -0.41
C ALA A 208 11.24 3.97 -0.43
N SER A 209 12.30 4.66 -0.88
CA SER A 209 12.31 6.12 -1.08
C SER A 209 11.71 6.59 -2.40
N GLY A 210 11.39 5.68 -3.34
CA GLY A 210 10.80 5.99 -4.64
C GLY A 210 11.80 6.26 -5.77
N ASP A 211 13.09 6.03 -5.54
CA ASP A 211 14.19 6.26 -6.48
C ASP A 211 14.37 5.06 -7.45
N THR A 212 13.36 4.76 -8.28
CA THR A 212 13.32 3.53 -9.09
C THR A 212 14.49 3.37 -10.05
N GLY A 213 15.01 4.47 -10.60
CA GLY A 213 16.18 4.45 -11.48
C GLY A 213 17.44 3.96 -10.78
N LEU A 214 17.71 4.44 -9.57
CA LEU A 214 18.86 4.02 -8.76
C LEU A 214 18.70 2.59 -8.23
N ALA A 215 17.47 2.18 -7.93
CA ALA A 215 17.18 0.78 -7.59
C ALA A 215 17.51 -0.15 -8.76
N ARG A 216 17.08 0.20 -9.98
CA ARG A 216 17.39 -0.57 -11.20
C ARG A 216 18.89 -0.69 -11.44
N GLU A 217 19.62 0.42 -11.33
CA GLU A 217 21.07 0.44 -11.49
C GLU A 217 21.77 -0.48 -10.47
N SER A 218 21.31 -0.44 -9.21
CA SER A 218 21.85 -1.30 -8.15
C SER A 218 21.62 -2.78 -8.42
N PHE A 219 20.44 -3.17 -8.92
CA PHE A 219 20.18 -4.54 -9.35
C PHE A 219 21.06 -4.98 -10.53
N ILE A 220 21.29 -4.09 -11.50
CA ILE A 220 22.16 -4.40 -12.65
C ILE A 220 23.60 -4.61 -12.20
N LYS A 221 24.10 -3.80 -11.26
CA LYS A 221 25.49 -3.89 -10.75
C LYS A 221 25.79 -5.18 -10.00
N MET A 222 24.79 -5.89 -9.46
CA MET A 222 25.05 -7.13 -8.70
C MET A 222 25.32 -8.34 -9.60
N VAL A 223 25.03 -8.24 -10.90
CA VAL A 223 25.02 -9.41 -11.81
C VAL A 223 26.45 -9.85 -12.12
N ASP A 224 26.83 -10.98 -11.52
CA ASP A 224 28.15 -11.59 -11.67
C ASP A 224 28.05 -13.12 -11.88
N SER A 225 27.08 -13.78 -11.25
CA SER A 225 26.76 -15.21 -11.46
C SER A 225 25.34 -15.45 -11.98
N THR A 226 25.04 -16.69 -12.37
CA THR A 226 23.69 -17.14 -12.72
C THR A 226 22.69 -16.92 -11.57
N LYS A 227 23.10 -17.13 -10.31
CA LYS A 227 22.24 -16.90 -9.12
C LYS A 227 21.93 -15.42 -8.92
N ASP A 228 22.91 -14.55 -9.16
CA ASP A 228 22.76 -13.11 -9.05
C ASP A 228 21.86 -12.57 -10.16
N SER A 229 21.96 -13.14 -11.36
CA SER A 229 21.07 -12.82 -12.49
C SER A 229 19.60 -13.10 -12.14
N ILE A 230 19.29 -14.22 -11.48
CA ILE A 230 17.92 -14.53 -11.01
C ILE A 230 17.43 -13.46 -10.03
N THR A 231 18.23 -13.15 -9.00
CA THR A 231 17.86 -12.17 -7.96
C THR A 231 17.69 -10.77 -8.55
N ALA A 232 18.60 -10.35 -9.42
CA ALA A 232 18.53 -9.08 -10.12
C ALA A 232 17.29 -8.98 -11.01
N MET A 233 16.96 -10.03 -11.78
CA MET A 233 15.76 -10.04 -12.63
C MET A 233 14.46 -10.00 -11.81
N ILE A 234 14.41 -10.67 -10.65
CA ILE A 234 13.28 -10.57 -9.72
C ILE A 234 13.11 -9.14 -9.21
N GLY A 235 14.21 -8.48 -8.82
CA GLY A 235 14.22 -7.09 -8.38
C GLY A 235 13.81 -6.12 -9.49
N ILE A 236 14.38 -6.29 -10.70
CA ILE A 236 14.06 -5.49 -11.88
C ILE A 236 12.59 -5.65 -12.30
N SER A 237 12.03 -6.86 -12.18
CA SER A 237 10.61 -7.11 -12.41
C SER A 237 9.73 -6.25 -11.48
N LEU A 238 10.09 -6.19 -10.18
CA LEU A 238 9.40 -5.34 -9.21
C LEU A 238 9.56 -3.84 -9.55
N VAL A 239 10.77 -3.40 -9.91
CA VAL A 239 11.02 -2.02 -10.34
C VAL A 239 10.12 -1.66 -11.53
N SER A 240 10.08 -2.50 -12.56
CA SER A 240 9.22 -2.28 -13.74
C SER A 240 7.74 -2.20 -13.36
N HIS A 241 7.26 -2.98 -12.41
CA HIS A 241 5.88 -2.87 -11.92
C HIS A 241 5.62 -1.52 -11.22
N ILE A 242 6.53 -1.09 -10.35
CA ILE A 242 6.43 0.21 -9.65
C ILE A 242 6.44 1.37 -10.66
N GLU A 243 7.21 1.24 -11.73
CA GLU A 243 7.25 2.17 -12.87
C GLU A 243 6.02 2.08 -13.80
N LYS A 244 5.05 1.21 -13.47
CA LYS A 244 3.82 0.94 -14.25
C LYS A 244 4.09 0.36 -15.64
N GLN A 245 5.18 -0.37 -15.79
CA GLN A 245 5.60 -1.10 -17.00
C GLN A 245 5.36 -2.60 -16.81
N ASP A 246 4.09 -2.99 -16.59
CA ASP A 246 3.74 -4.37 -16.20
C ASP A 246 4.16 -5.42 -17.24
N LYS A 247 4.15 -5.07 -18.54
CA LYS A 247 4.63 -5.97 -19.60
C LYS A 247 6.11 -6.33 -19.43
N ASP A 248 6.94 -5.35 -19.09
CA ASP A 248 8.36 -5.58 -18.82
C ASP A 248 8.56 -6.34 -17.51
N ALA A 249 7.75 -6.04 -16.48
CA ALA A 249 7.75 -6.79 -15.23
C ALA A 249 7.53 -8.30 -15.48
N LEU A 250 6.58 -8.66 -16.33
CA LEU A 250 6.31 -10.05 -16.71
C LEU A 250 7.43 -10.66 -17.56
N LYS A 251 8.06 -9.89 -18.43
CA LYS A 251 9.22 -10.35 -19.21
C LYS A 251 10.36 -10.78 -18.29
N TYR A 252 10.80 -9.89 -17.39
CA TYR A 252 11.90 -10.19 -16.46
C TYR A 252 11.57 -11.32 -15.49
N ALA A 253 10.32 -11.38 -14.97
CA ALA A 253 9.91 -12.48 -14.10
C ALA A 253 9.92 -13.84 -14.80
N ARG A 254 9.55 -13.88 -16.09
CA ARG A 254 9.60 -15.09 -16.90
C ARG A 254 11.04 -15.54 -17.15
N GLU A 255 11.93 -14.61 -17.47
CA GLU A 255 13.36 -14.89 -17.66
C GLU A 255 14.00 -15.44 -16.38
N ALA A 256 13.75 -14.78 -15.23
CA ALA A 256 14.22 -15.25 -13.92
C ALA A 256 13.79 -16.69 -13.63
N ARG A 257 12.52 -17.02 -13.89
CA ARG A 257 11.95 -18.36 -13.71
C ARG A 257 12.62 -19.41 -14.61
N ILE A 258 12.90 -19.08 -15.87
CA ILE A 258 13.56 -20.01 -16.81
C ILE A 258 14.99 -20.32 -16.33
N ILE A 259 15.72 -19.32 -15.86
CA ILE A 259 17.09 -19.49 -15.36
C ILE A 259 17.08 -20.27 -14.04
N ALA A 260 16.15 -19.95 -13.13
CA ALA A 260 16.04 -20.63 -11.84
C ALA A 260 15.80 -22.13 -11.97
N ARG A 261 14.97 -22.57 -12.92
CA ARG A 261 14.75 -23.99 -13.24
C ARG A 261 16.02 -24.74 -13.62
N ARG A 262 17.01 -24.05 -14.20
CA ARG A 262 18.29 -24.63 -14.62
C ARG A 262 19.34 -24.62 -13.50
N SER A 263 19.12 -23.82 -12.45
CA SER A 263 20.07 -23.64 -11.35
C SER A 263 19.96 -24.69 -10.24
N GLU A 264 18.91 -25.54 -10.27
CA GLU A 264 18.58 -26.56 -9.26
C GLU A 264 18.51 -26.05 -7.80
N ASP A 265 18.43 -24.74 -7.58
CA ASP A 265 18.31 -24.11 -6.26
C ASP A 265 16.82 -23.93 -5.88
N PRO A 266 16.28 -24.71 -4.92
CA PRO A 266 14.84 -24.67 -4.62
C PRO A 266 14.37 -23.33 -4.08
N GLN A 267 15.22 -22.60 -3.36
CA GLN A 267 14.86 -21.29 -2.80
C GLN A 267 14.77 -20.22 -3.89
N LEU A 268 15.73 -20.19 -4.82
CA LEU A 268 15.68 -19.29 -5.97
C LEU A 268 14.53 -19.62 -6.90
N MET A 269 14.24 -20.91 -7.11
CA MET A 269 13.09 -21.36 -7.88
C MET A 269 11.77 -20.85 -7.27
N ARG A 270 11.61 -20.98 -5.94
CA ARG A 270 10.45 -20.45 -5.22
C ARG A 270 10.29 -18.93 -5.41
N LYS A 271 11.35 -18.15 -5.17
CA LYS A 271 11.32 -16.69 -5.34
C LYS A 271 10.97 -16.27 -6.78
N ALA A 272 11.48 -17.00 -7.77
CA ALA A 272 11.20 -16.73 -9.18
C ALA A 272 9.75 -17.10 -9.57
N GLU A 273 9.21 -18.22 -9.09
CA GLU A 273 7.81 -18.61 -9.30
C GLU A 273 6.86 -17.60 -8.64
N GLU A 274 7.17 -17.15 -7.43
CA GLU A 274 6.39 -16.14 -6.71
C GLU A 274 6.29 -14.84 -7.52
N ARG A 275 7.43 -14.28 -7.94
CA ARG A 275 7.46 -13.06 -8.76
C ARG A 275 6.76 -13.26 -10.11
N PHE A 276 6.88 -14.44 -10.71
CA PHE A 276 6.19 -14.76 -11.95
C PHE A 276 4.67 -14.74 -11.81
N VAL A 277 4.13 -15.33 -10.74
CA VAL A 277 2.69 -15.27 -10.46
C VAL A 277 2.24 -13.83 -10.19
N GLN A 278 2.97 -13.07 -9.36
CA GLN A 278 2.67 -11.66 -9.11
C GLN A 278 2.65 -10.85 -10.43
N ALA A 279 3.63 -11.05 -11.32
CA ALA A 279 3.67 -10.36 -12.60
C ALA A 279 2.53 -10.76 -13.54
N LEU A 280 2.05 -12.00 -13.49
CA LEU A 280 0.82 -12.39 -14.20
C LEU A 280 -0.40 -11.64 -13.66
N LEU A 281 -0.51 -11.46 -12.34
CA LEU A 281 -1.60 -10.70 -11.71
C LEU A 281 -1.56 -9.22 -12.12
N TRP A 282 -0.38 -8.60 -12.09
CA TRP A 282 -0.18 -7.20 -12.51
C TRP A 282 -0.60 -6.98 -13.97
N ASN A 283 -0.37 -7.97 -14.85
CA ASN A 283 -0.80 -7.94 -16.25
C ASN A 283 -2.27 -8.32 -16.47
N LYS A 284 -3.08 -8.43 -15.41
CA LYS A 284 -4.48 -8.90 -15.46
C LYS A 284 -4.62 -10.29 -16.14
N ASN A 285 -3.55 -11.10 -16.18
CA ASN A 285 -3.51 -12.41 -16.83
C ASN A 285 -3.97 -13.52 -15.86
N TYR A 286 -5.22 -13.42 -15.42
CA TYR A 286 -5.77 -14.26 -14.35
C TYR A 286 -5.90 -15.73 -14.73
N LYS A 287 -6.07 -16.04 -16.03
CA LYS A 287 -6.16 -17.43 -16.51
C LYS A 287 -4.85 -18.17 -16.27
N ASN A 288 -3.74 -17.61 -16.74
CA ASN A 288 -2.42 -18.21 -16.56
C ASN A 288 -1.97 -18.19 -15.10
N ALA A 289 -2.32 -17.14 -14.35
CA ALA A 289 -2.05 -17.09 -12.90
C ALA A 289 -2.75 -18.24 -12.17
N ARG A 290 -4.03 -18.51 -12.47
CA ARG A 290 -4.76 -19.65 -11.90
C ARG A 290 -4.09 -20.98 -12.23
N THR A 291 -3.78 -21.23 -13.50
CA THR A 291 -3.09 -22.48 -13.91
C THR A 291 -1.76 -22.66 -13.19
N GLN A 292 -1.00 -21.58 -13.01
CA GLN A 292 0.27 -21.66 -12.29
C GLN A 292 0.05 -21.95 -10.80
N LEU A 293 -0.93 -21.33 -10.16
CA LEU A 293 -1.27 -21.58 -8.76
C LEU A 293 -1.75 -23.01 -8.53
N ASP A 294 -2.59 -23.55 -9.41
CA ASP A 294 -3.02 -24.95 -9.37
C ASP A 294 -1.80 -25.90 -9.44
N SER A 295 -0.87 -25.61 -10.36
CA SER A 295 0.36 -26.40 -10.49
C SER A 295 1.24 -26.34 -9.24
N LEU A 296 1.38 -25.17 -8.62
CA LEU A 296 2.17 -25.00 -7.41
C LEU A 296 1.51 -25.70 -6.21
N GLY A 297 0.19 -25.54 -6.07
CA GLY A 297 -0.59 -26.21 -5.02
C GLY A 297 -0.54 -27.73 -5.11
N ASN A 298 -0.55 -28.30 -6.33
CA ASN A 298 -0.41 -29.74 -6.52
C ASN A 298 1.00 -30.26 -6.19
N ALA A 299 2.04 -29.45 -6.45
CA ALA A 299 3.43 -29.85 -6.24
C ALA A 299 3.89 -29.67 -4.79
N HIS A 300 3.43 -28.62 -4.11
CA HIS A 300 3.93 -28.18 -2.80
C HIS A 300 2.84 -28.15 -1.71
N GLY A 301 1.58 -28.41 -2.07
CA GLY A 301 0.47 -28.24 -1.15
C GLY A 301 0.20 -26.76 -0.84
N LYS A 302 -0.37 -26.51 0.34
CA LYS A 302 -0.76 -25.17 0.78
C LYS A 302 0.33 -24.51 1.62
N GLU A 303 1.53 -24.32 1.09
CA GLU A 303 2.57 -23.57 1.80
C GLU A 303 2.18 -22.09 1.98
N ALA A 304 2.71 -21.42 3.02
CA ALA A 304 2.35 -20.04 3.36
C ALA A 304 2.49 -19.05 2.19
N TRP A 305 3.57 -19.15 1.41
CA TRP A 305 3.78 -18.27 0.24
C TRP A 305 2.78 -18.54 -0.90
N ILE A 306 2.33 -19.79 -1.07
CA ILE A 306 1.29 -20.14 -2.06
C ILE A 306 -0.05 -19.59 -1.60
N LEU A 307 -0.37 -19.70 -0.31
CA LEU A 307 -1.57 -19.07 0.27
C LEU A 307 -1.55 -17.55 0.09
N GLY A 308 -0.39 -16.90 0.28
CA GLY A 308 -0.24 -15.47 0.01
C GLY A 308 -0.52 -15.10 -1.46
N LEU A 309 -0.04 -15.90 -2.41
CA LEU A 309 -0.32 -15.70 -3.84
C LEU A 309 -1.78 -16.01 -4.22
N GLU A 310 -2.38 -17.04 -3.63
CA GLU A 310 -3.80 -17.38 -3.80
C GLU A 310 -4.71 -16.26 -3.29
N ALA A 311 -4.41 -15.74 -2.10
CA ALA A 311 -5.13 -14.62 -1.51
C ALA A 311 -4.99 -13.37 -2.40
N SER A 312 -3.78 -13.08 -2.88
CA SER A 312 -3.51 -12.00 -3.83
C SER A 312 -4.28 -12.18 -5.14
N TYR A 313 -4.29 -13.39 -5.71
CA TYR A 313 -5.09 -13.71 -6.90
C TYR A 313 -6.57 -13.40 -6.68
N GLY A 314 -7.12 -13.77 -5.53
CA GLY A 314 -8.50 -13.46 -5.18
C GLY A 314 -8.76 -11.95 -5.12
N LEU A 315 -7.84 -11.16 -4.59
CA LEU A 315 -7.94 -9.70 -4.52
C LEU A 315 -7.90 -9.06 -5.92
N TYR A 316 -6.88 -9.40 -6.72
CA TYR A 316 -6.70 -8.87 -8.08
C TYR A 316 -7.81 -9.30 -9.05
N SER A 317 -8.30 -10.54 -8.94
CA SER A 317 -9.39 -11.07 -9.78
C SER A 317 -10.79 -10.61 -9.34
N GLY A 318 -10.91 -9.90 -8.21
CA GLY A 318 -12.18 -9.44 -7.66
C GLY A 318 -12.97 -10.51 -6.88
N LYS A 319 -12.39 -11.68 -6.64
CA LYS A 319 -12.93 -12.76 -5.78
C LYS A 319 -12.59 -12.49 -4.30
N THR A 320 -12.96 -11.31 -3.84
CA THR A 320 -12.51 -10.74 -2.56
C THR A 320 -12.97 -11.52 -1.32
N LYS A 321 -14.09 -12.26 -1.39
CA LYS A 321 -14.54 -13.14 -0.29
C LYS A 321 -13.63 -14.37 -0.16
N SER A 322 -13.28 -15.01 -1.27
CA SER A 322 -12.36 -16.15 -1.26
C SER A 322 -10.96 -15.71 -0.81
N SER A 323 -10.50 -14.54 -1.28
CA SER A 323 -9.24 -13.92 -0.86
C SER A 323 -9.16 -13.77 0.67
N LEU A 324 -10.23 -13.27 1.29
CA LEU A 324 -10.26 -13.08 2.74
C LEU A 324 -10.12 -14.40 3.52
N ASN A 325 -10.86 -15.43 3.10
CA ASN A 325 -10.75 -16.75 3.72
C ASN A 325 -9.33 -17.33 3.59
N THR A 326 -8.66 -17.11 2.45
CA THR A 326 -7.27 -17.55 2.24
C THR A 326 -6.28 -16.78 3.14
N TYR A 327 -6.48 -15.47 3.34
CA TYR A 327 -5.68 -14.71 4.29
C TYR A 327 -5.89 -15.19 5.73
N GLU A 328 -7.11 -15.58 6.10
CA GLU A 328 -7.38 -16.18 7.41
C GLU A 328 -6.65 -17.52 7.56
N GLU A 329 -6.71 -18.42 6.56
CA GLU A 329 -5.95 -19.67 6.57
C GLU A 329 -4.42 -19.44 6.65
N LEU A 330 -3.91 -18.39 6.00
CA LEU A 330 -2.49 -18.00 6.10
C LEU A 330 -2.14 -17.57 7.52
N LEU A 331 -2.96 -16.71 8.13
CA LEU A 331 -2.71 -16.17 9.47
C LEU A 331 -2.91 -17.19 10.60
N GLU A 332 -3.72 -18.23 10.38
CA GLU A 332 -3.80 -19.38 11.29
C GLU A 332 -2.47 -20.17 11.36
N ARG A 333 -1.68 -20.16 10.28
CA ARG A 333 -0.40 -20.86 10.19
C ARG A 333 0.78 -19.99 10.58
N ASP A 334 0.75 -18.72 10.18
CA ASP A 334 1.75 -17.71 10.48
C ASP A 334 1.03 -16.41 10.85
N SER A 335 0.77 -16.25 12.14
CA SER A 335 0.10 -15.07 12.68
C SER A 335 0.91 -13.78 12.50
N THR A 336 2.22 -13.91 12.31
CA THR A 336 3.16 -12.82 12.08
C THR A 336 3.40 -12.54 10.60
N SER A 337 2.67 -13.19 9.69
CA SER A 337 2.84 -12.96 8.26
C SER A 337 2.52 -11.51 7.88
N PHE A 338 3.49 -10.80 7.29
CA PHE A 338 3.27 -9.44 6.79
C PHE A 338 2.21 -9.40 5.69
N ASP A 339 2.36 -10.26 4.67
CA ASP A 339 1.42 -10.39 3.56
C ASP A 339 0.03 -10.83 4.05
N GLY A 340 -0.01 -11.68 5.10
CA GLY A 340 -1.25 -12.07 5.75
C GLY A 340 -1.99 -10.90 6.41
N ASN A 341 -1.30 -10.16 7.28
CA ASN A 341 -1.90 -9.08 8.07
C ASN A 341 -2.31 -7.88 7.20
N LEU A 342 -1.37 -7.34 6.42
CA LEU A 342 -1.65 -6.20 5.55
C LEU A 342 -2.58 -6.60 4.39
N GLY A 343 -2.43 -7.81 3.85
CA GLY A 343 -3.29 -8.35 2.80
C GLY A 343 -4.74 -8.50 3.26
N LYS A 344 -4.98 -9.03 4.48
CA LYS A 344 -6.30 -9.10 5.11
C LYS A 344 -6.91 -7.71 5.29
N ALA A 345 -6.14 -6.74 5.80
CA ALA A 345 -6.61 -5.37 5.98
C ALA A 345 -7.05 -4.74 4.65
N ASN A 346 -6.24 -4.90 3.60
CA ASN A 346 -6.57 -4.44 2.24
C ASN A 346 -7.80 -5.16 1.65
N ALA A 347 -7.93 -6.46 1.87
CA ALA A 347 -9.08 -7.24 1.40
C ALA A 347 -10.39 -6.82 2.10
N LEU A 348 -10.34 -6.54 3.41
CA LEU A 348 -11.47 -6.02 4.17
C LEU A 348 -11.87 -4.63 3.68
N PHE A 349 -10.90 -3.76 3.42
CA PHE A 349 -11.12 -2.45 2.83
C PHE A 349 -11.77 -2.55 1.45
N ALA A 350 -11.25 -3.40 0.54
CA ALA A 350 -11.81 -3.63 -0.79
C ALA A 350 -13.24 -4.22 -0.75
N ASN A 351 -13.61 -4.91 0.32
CA ASN A 351 -14.93 -5.46 0.55
C ASN A 351 -15.93 -4.48 1.19
N ASP A 352 -15.54 -3.24 1.49
CA ASP A 352 -16.34 -2.26 2.26
C ASP A 352 -16.62 -2.72 3.72
N ARG A 353 -15.77 -3.59 4.28
CA ARG A 353 -15.81 -4.04 5.69
C ARG A 353 -14.91 -3.17 6.57
N MET A 354 -15.31 -1.90 6.68
CA MET A 354 -14.41 -0.82 7.13
C MET A 354 -14.03 -0.88 8.60
N HIS A 355 -14.93 -1.37 9.46
CA HIS A 355 -14.64 -1.55 10.89
C HIS A 355 -13.53 -2.60 11.10
N GLU A 356 -13.65 -3.73 10.43
CA GLU A 356 -12.67 -4.82 10.48
C GLU A 356 -11.37 -4.44 9.77
N ALA A 357 -11.44 -3.64 8.70
CA ALA A 357 -10.26 -3.10 8.04
C ALA A 357 -9.44 -2.22 8.99
N PHE A 358 -10.08 -1.38 9.81
CA PHE A 358 -9.37 -0.64 10.87
C PHE A 358 -8.69 -1.60 11.86
N GLN A 359 -9.42 -2.59 12.40
CA GLN A 359 -8.85 -3.56 13.35
C GLN A 359 -7.65 -4.29 12.77
N ALA A 360 -7.77 -4.85 11.57
CA ALA A 360 -6.67 -5.55 10.90
C ALA A 360 -5.47 -4.62 10.60
N THR A 361 -5.73 -3.35 10.29
CA THR A 361 -4.65 -2.36 10.09
C THR A 361 -3.91 -2.07 11.39
N PHE A 362 -4.63 -1.95 12.52
CA PHE A 362 -3.99 -1.79 13.84
C PHE A 362 -3.20 -3.03 14.24
N THR A 363 -3.76 -4.23 14.08
CA THR A 363 -3.02 -5.48 14.30
C THR A 363 -1.75 -5.55 13.45
N THR A 364 -1.81 -5.09 12.20
CA THR A 364 -0.61 -5.01 11.33
C THR A 364 0.43 -4.06 11.92
N LEU A 365 0.03 -2.89 12.42
CA LEU A 365 0.93 -1.90 13.00
C LEU A 365 1.48 -2.30 14.38
N ASP A 366 0.74 -3.11 15.14
CA ASP A 366 1.19 -3.69 16.41
C ASP A 366 2.31 -4.70 16.19
N ILE A 367 2.26 -5.46 15.08
CA ILE A 367 3.31 -6.42 14.69
C ILE A 367 4.46 -5.72 13.96
N PHE A 368 4.13 -4.77 13.06
CA PHE A 368 5.05 -4.07 12.19
C PHE A 368 4.99 -2.57 12.46
N GLU A 369 5.69 -2.14 13.50
CA GLU A 369 5.74 -0.75 13.91
C GLU A 369 6.19 0.17 12.75
N ASN A 370 5.48 1.29 12.59
CA ASN A 370 5.76 2.31 11.56
C ASN A 370 5.74 1.82 10.10
N GLN A 371 5.13 0.66 9.82
CA GLN A 371 5.08 0.15 8.46
C GLN A 371 4.29 1.08 7.53
N LYS A 372 4.97 1.55 6.48
CA LYS A 372 4.52 2.62 5.58
C LYS A 372 3.18 2.35 4.92
N ASP A 373 2.95 1.14 4.42
CA ASP A 373 1.74 0.78 3.68
C ASP A 373 0.51 0.65 4.60
N ALA A 374 0.71 0.10 5.80
CA ALA A 374 -0.30 0.03 6.84
C ALA A 374 -0.68 1.43 7.34
N LEU A 375 0.30 2.32 7.56
CA LEU A 375 0.06 3.74 7.86
C LEU A 375 -0.68 4.44 6.72
N ALA A 376 -0.33 4.17 5.46
CA ALA A 376 -1.02 4.71 4.30
C ALA A 376 -2.47 4.21 4.19
N LEU A 377 -2.73 2.94 4.53
CA LEU A 377 -4.09 2.39 4.61
C LEU A 377 -4.87 3.04 5.76
N LEU A 378 -4.26 3.22 6.92
CA LEU A 378 -4.86 3.88 8.07
C LEU A 378 -5.23 5.34 7.76
N ASP A 379 -4.36 6.09 7.07
CA ASP A 379 -4.63 7.45 6.61
C ASP A 379 -5.83 7.48 5.64
N LYS A 380 -5.87 6.57 4.65
CA LYS A 380 -7.02 6.44 3.74
C LYS A 380 -8.32 6.16 4.50
N LEU A 381 -8.28 5.24 5.45
CA LEU A 381 -9.43 4.91 6.29
C LEU A 381 -9.87 6.12 7.12
N ASN A 382 -8.96 6.81 7.80
CA ASN A 382 -9.28 7.99 8.60
C ASN A 382 -9.87 9.13 7.76
N LYS A 383 -9.27 9.44 6.60
CA LYS A 383 -9.77 10.45 5.66
C LYS A 383 -11.19 10.15 5.18
N ALA A 384 -11.53 8.89 4.93
CA ALA A 384 -12.87 8.49 4.51
C ALA A 384 -13.97 8.71 5.57
N TYR A 385 -13.58 8.78 6.85
CA TYR A 385 -14.48 8.94 8.01
C TYR A 385 -14.24 10.23 8.79
N THR A 386 -13.52 11.17 8.21
CA THR A 386 -13.31 12.51 8.76
C THR A 386 -14.45 13.43 8.34
N PRO A 387 -14.92 14.35 9.21
CA PRO A 387 -15.88 15.38 8.80
C PRO A 387 -15.42 16.16 7.57
N ALA A 388 -16.35 16.40 6.65
CA ALA A 388 -16.04 17.10 5.42
C ALA A 388 -17.07 18.20 5.14
N ILE A 389 -16.56 19.34 4.69
CA ILE A 389 -17.35 20.48 4.23
C ILE A 389 -17.14 20.59 2.72
N ASN A 390 -18.24 20.49 1.97
CA ASN A 390 -18.25 20.76 0.54
C ASN A 390 -18.98 22.08 0.33
N GLN A 391 -18.35 22.99 -0.40
CA GLN A 391 -18.96 24.24 -0.82
C GLN A 391 -18.88 24.38 -2.33
N SER A 392 -19.92 24.94 -2.94
CA SER A 392 -19.86 25.37 -4.33
C SER A 392 -20.52 26.71 -4.49
N ALA A 393 -20.02 27.50 -5.44
CA ALA A 393 -20.64 28.72 -5.91
C ALA A 393 -20.53 28.76 -7.43
N GLY A 394 -21.58 29.19 -8.11
CA GLY A 394 -21.59 29.21 -9.56
C GLY A 394 -22.54 30.26 -10.12
N TYR A 395 -22.32 30.54 -11.39
CA TYR A 395 -23.14 31.38 -12.23
C TYR A 395 -23.58 30.58 -13.45
N SER A 396 -24.85 30.68 -13.83
CA SER A 396 -25.36 30.11 -15.07
C SER A 396 -26.22 31.10 -15.84
N SER A 397 -26.19 30.97 -17.15
CA SER A 397 -27.05 31.71 -18.08
C SER A 397 -27.62 30.78 -19.14
N ASP A 398 -28.82 31.09 -19.64
CA ASP A 398 -29.45 30.35 -20.74
C ASP A 398 -29.87 31.27 -21.90
N SER A 399 -30.29 30.67 -23.01
CA SER A 399 -30.76 31.44 -24.19
C SER A 399 -32.11 32.15 -23.96
N GLY A 400 -32.80 31.89 -22.84
CA GLY A 400 -34.00 32.61 -22.41
C GLY A 400 -33.69 33.89 -21.63
N GLN A 401 -32.41 34.30 -21.59
CA GLN A 401 -31.90 35.42 -20.79
C GLN A 401 -32.14 35.27 -19.28
N ASN A 402 -32.23 34.02 -18.80
CA ASN A 402 -32.22 33.76 -17.36
C ASN A 402 -30.78 33.72 -16.87
N ASN A 403 -30.46 34.52 -15.86
CA ASN A 403 -29.17 34.49 -15.17
C ASN A 403 -29.38 34.03 -13.74
N THR A 404 -28.51 33.13 -13.27
CA THR A 404 -28.67 32.51 -11.97
C THR A 404 -27.34 32.47 -11.23
N TRP A 405 -27.34 32.99 -10.00
CA TRP A 405 -26.29 32.74 -9.01
C TRP A 405 -26.73 31.62 -8.08
N HIS A 406 -25.85 30.69 -7.78
CA HIS A 406 -26.14 29.61 -6.84
C HIS A 406 -24.98 29.31 -5.93
N GLY A 407 -25.31 28.86 -4.73
CA GLY A 407 -24.36 28.41 -3.72
C GLY A 407 -24.90 27.19 -2.97
N LEU A 408 -24.02 26.25 -2.66
CA LEU A 408 -24.34 25.09 -1.83
C LEU A 408 -23.25 24.92 -0.78
N THR A 409 -23.65 24.80 0.48
CA THR A 409 -22.79 24.33 1.57
C THR A 409 -23.35 23.01 2.07
N SER A 410 -22.50 22.00 2.17
CA SER A 410 -22.87 20.70 2.70
C SER A 410 -21.82 20.15 3.65
N ILE A 411 -22.23 19.87 4.87
CA ILE A 411 -21.38 19.34 5.94
C ILE A 411 -21.76 17.88 6.14
N ARG A 412 -20.79 16.97 6.03
CA ARG A 412 -20.95 15.54 6.31
C ARG A 412 -20.24 15.19 7.61
N LEU A 413 -20.96 14.52 8.50
CA LEU A 413 -20.46 14.07 9.80
C LEU A 413 -20.57 12.54 9.89
N PRO A 414 -19.46 11.80 9.69
CA PRO A 414 -19.43 10.35 9.87
C PRO A 414 -19.36 10.00 11.36
N TRP A 415 -20.41 9.39 11.91
CA TRP A 415 -20.48 8.99 13.32
C TRP A 415 -19.96 7.57 13.56
N SER A 416 -19.95 6.74 12.53
CA SER A 416 -19.35 5.41 12.54
C SER A 416 -19.00 4.98 11.12
N THR A 417 -18.52 3.74 10.96
CA THR A 417 -18.33 3.14 9.63
C THR A 417 -19.65 2.85 8.88
N LYS A 418 -20.79 2.91 9.58
CA LYS A 418 -22.13 2.65 9.02
C LYS A 418 -23.02 3.88 8.96
N ILE A 419 -22.89 4.81 9.91
CA ILE A 419 -23.81 5.95 10.08
C ILE A 419 -23.08 7.26 9.77
N SER A 420 -23.71 8.11 8.98
CA SER A 420 -23.29 9.51 8.80
C SER A 420 -24.50 10.43 8.75
N THR A 421 -24.36 11.67 9.21
CA THR A 421 -25.36 12.71 8.96
C THR A 421 -24.83 13.74 7.96
N GLN A 422 -25.75 14.45 7.34
CA GLN A 422 -25.44 15.52 6.40
C GLN A 422 -26.34 16.71 6.68
N VAL A 423 -25.76 17.90 6.74
CA VAL A 423 -26.49 19.18 6.82
C VAL A 423 -26.18 19.93 5.54
N SER A 424 -27.21 20.38 4.82
CA SER A 424 -27.00 21.15 3.59
C SER A 424 -27.85 22.41 3.57
N TYR A 425 -27.25 23.50 3.11
CA TYR A 425 -27.91 24.76 2.82
C TYR A 425 -27.57 25.16 1.38
N ALA A 426 -28.59 25.41 0.56
CA ALA A 426 -28.44 25.91 -0.80
C ALA A 426 -29.17 27.24 -0.94
N TYR A 427 -28.50 28.17 -1.62
CA TYR A 427 -29.04 29.45 -2.03
C TYR A 427 -29.04 29.51 -3.55
N ARG A 428 -30.12 30.04 -4.12
CA ARG A 428 -30.21 30.34 -5.54
C ARG A 428 -30.93 31.67 -5.70
N GLU A 429 -30.41 32.50 -6.59
CA GLU A 429 -31.03 33.74 -7.04
C GLU A 429 -31.06 33.71 -8.55
N THR A 430 -32.23 33.91 -9.12
CA THR A 430 -32.44 33.87 -10.57
C THR A 430 -33.21 35.09 -11.02
N ASN A 431 -32.82 35.66 -12.15
CA ASN A 431 -33.50 36.77 -12.80
C ASN A 431 -33.63 36.52 -14.30
N ASN A 432 -34.66 37.09 -14.90
CA ASN A 432 -34.83 37.13 -16.35
C ASN A 432 -34.71 38.59 -16.84
N GLN A 433 -33.88 38.82 -17.86
CA GLN A 433 -33.60 40.18 -18.34
C GLN A 433 -34.68 40.73 -19.30
N ILE A 434 -35.58 39.89 -19.80
CA ILE A 434 -36.63 40.27 -20.76
C ILE A 434 -37.86 40.76 -20.01
N ASP A 435 -38.37 39.97 -19.07
CA ASP A 435 -39.59 40.28 -18.32
C ASP A 435 -39.33 40.92 -16.94
N ASN A 436 -38.07 41.05 -16.53
CA ASN A 436 -37.62 41.54 -15.22
C ASN A 436 -38.14 40.71 -14.02
N SER A 437 -38.53 39.46 -14.24
CA SER A 437 -38.86 38.54 -13.15
C SER A 437 -37.61 38.19 -12.33
N GLN A 438 -37.78 38.07 -11.02
CA GLN A 438 -36.72 37.71 -10.07
C GLN A 438 -37.27 36.80 -8.98
N ALA A 439 -36.50 35.79 -8.61
CA ALA A 439 -36.84 34.90 -7.50
C ALA A 439 -35.59 34.39 -6.76
N GLU A 440 -35.75 34.20 -5.45
CA GLU A 440 -34.77 33.62 -4.55
C GLU A 440 -35.29 32.29 -3.99
N SER A 441 -34.38 31.33 -3.82
CA SER A 441 -34.63 30.02 -3.25
C SER A 441 -33.62 29.71 -2.15
N HIS A 442 -34.15 29.40 -0.97
CA HIS A 442 -33.38 28.99 0.21
C HIS A 442 -33.77 27.59 0.62
N SER A 443 -32.90 26.63 0.33
CA SER A 443 -33.13 25.22 0.67
C SER A 443 -32.27 24.80 1.86
N ALA A 444 -32.90 24.39 2.96
CA ALA A 444 -32.23 23.81 4.11
C ALA A 444 -32.65 22.35 4.27
N SER A 445 -31.69 21.46 4.52
CA SER A 445 -31.97 20.03 4.63
C SER A 445 -31.05 19.31 5.61
N LEU A 446 -31.62 18.28 6.23
CA LEU A 446 -30.94 17.34 7.11
C LEU A 446 -31.03 15.94 6.49
N GLY A 447 -29.94 15.19 6.56
CA GLY A 447 -29.89 13.85 6.02
C GLY A 447 -29.17 12.87 6.92
N ILE A 448 -29.54 11.60 6.76
CA ILE A 448 -28.91 10.44 7.37
C ILE A 448 -28.50 9.46 6.27
N GLY A 449 -27.28 8.95 6.38
CA GLY A 449 -26.75 7.88 5.55
C GLY A 449 -26.51 6.64 6.40
N TYR A 450 -26.99 5.49 5.94
CA TYR A 450 -26.82 4.20 6.61
C TYR A 450 -26.33 3.11 5.65
N LYS A 451 -25.30 2.36 6.08
CA LYS A 451 -24.84 1.14 5.40
C LYS A 451 -25.42 -0.09 6.07
N TRP A 452 -26.39 -0.74 5.42
CA TRP A 452 -27.02 -1.97 5.91
C TRP A 452 -26.07 -3.17 5.91
N MET A 453 -25.31 -3.28 4.82
CA MET A 453 -24.36 -4.34 4.52
C MET A 453 -23.18 -3.72 3.76
N PRO A 454 -22.04 -4.41 3.64
CA PRO A 454 -20.95 -3.91 2.82
C PRO A 454 -21.44 -3.61 1.40
N LYS A 455 -20.97 -2.51 0.82
CA LYS A 455 -21.32 -2.02 -0.53
C LYS A 455 -22.78 -1.57 -0.70
N THR A 456 -23.51 -1.34 0.39
CA THR A 456 -24.81 -0.68 0.36
C THR A 456 -24.77 0.70 1.01
N LEU A 457 -25.61 1.62 0.53
CA LEU A 457 -25.80 2.93 1.14
C LEU A 457 -27.23 3.40 0.91
N THR A 458 -27.99 3.55 1.98
CA THR A 458 -29.24 4.33 1.97
C THR A 458 -28.94 5.74 2.44
N THR A 459 -29.37 6.75 1.69
CA THR A 459 -29.39 8.14 2.15
C THR A 459 -30.81 8.64 2.14
N LEU A 460 -31.27 9.14 3.27
CA LEU A 460 -32.51 9.91 3.38
C LEU A 460 -32.11 11.35 3.69
N ARG A 461 -32.60 12.30 2.92
CA ARG A 461 -32.49 13.73 3.17
C ARG A 461 -33.88 14.33 3.13
N VAL A 462 -34.22 15.11 4.14
CA VAL A 462 -35.48 15.85 4.23
C VAL A 462 -35.16 17.32 4.45
N GLY A 463 -35.97 18.19 3.88
CA GLY A 463 -35.70 19.61 3.95
C GLY A 463 -36.92 20.46 3.65
N ILE A 464 -36.67 21.75 3.64
CA ILE A 464 -37.62 22.78 3.24
C ILE A 464 -36.94 23.68 2.21
N ASN A 465 -37.70 24.11 1.22
CA ASN A 465 -37.28 25.11 0.27
C ASN A 465 -38.20 26.32 0.37
N LYS A 466 -37.65 27.46 0.79
CA LYS A 466 -38.33 28.75 0.88
C LYS A 466 -38.11 29.51 -0.43
N ILE A 467 -39.21 29.89 -1.06
CA ILE A 467 -39.19 30.71 -2.27
C ILE A 467 -39.65 32.13 -1.93
N ILE A 468 -38.90 33.11 -2.40
CA ILE A 468 -39.18 34.54 -2.24
C ILE A 468 -39.13 35.18 -3.62
N SER A 469 -40.26 35.71 -4.09
CA SER A 469 -40.35 36.53 -5.29
C SER A 469 -41.34 37.68 -5.05
N PRO A 470 -41.35 38.75 -5.87
CA PRO A 470 -42.30 39.84 -5.74
C PRO A 470 -43.77 39.40 -5.79
N GLU A 471 -44.06 38.37 -6.59
CA GLU A 471 -45.44 37.91 -6.87
C GLU A 471 -45.89 36.78 -5.95
N ARG A 472 -44.96 35.91 -5.52
CA ARG A 472 -45.27 34.70 -4.77
C ARG A 472 -44.22 34.40 -3.71
N ASN A 473 -44.69 34.06 -2.51
CA ASN A 473 -43.82 33.66 -1.40
C ASN A 473 -44.42 32.43 -0.71
N TYR A 474 -43.70 31.32 -0.77
CA TYR A 474 -44.21 30.03 -0.31
C TYR A 474 -43.08 29.12 0.18
N THR A 475 -43.43 27.97 0.77
CA THR A 475 -42.45 27.02 1.30
C THR A 475 -42.89 25.61 0.98
N GLN A 476 -42.00 24.82 0.40
CA GLN A 476 -42.29 23.47 -0.02
C GLN A 476 -41.33 22.48 0.65
N PRO A 477 -41.83 21.36 1.18
CA PRO A 477 -40.99 20.30 1.70
C PRO A 477 -40.25 19.61 0.56
N THR A 478 -38.99 19.23 0.82
CA THR A 478 -38.15 18.47 -0.09
C THR A 478 -37.74 17.14 0.54
N MET A 479 -37.56 16.13 -0.31
CA MET A 479 -37.14 14.80 0.13
C MET A 479 -36.25 14.15 -0.92
N ASP A 480 -35.14 13.55 -0.52
CA ASP A 480 -34.27 12.76 -1.38
C ASP A 480 -33.97 11.45 -0.65
N LEU A 481 -34.53 10.36 -1.16
CA LEU A 481 -34.28 9.00 -0.68
C LEU A 481 -33.55 8.24 -1.78
N ARG A 482 -32.35 7.75 -1.47
CA ARG A 482 -31.54 6.95 -2.40
C ARG A 482 -31.14 5.66 -1.75
N PHE A 483 -31.20 4.57 -2.50
CA PHE A 483 -30.62 3.30 -2.13
C PHE A 483 -29.62 2.87 -3.21
N LYS A 484 -28.35 2.76 -2.83
CA LYS A 484 -27.25 2.33 -3.71
C LYS A 484 -26.75 0.96 -3.26
N ILE A 485 -26.52 0.08 -4.22
CA ILE A 485 -25.90 -1.23 -3.99
C ILE A 485 -24.88 -1.53 -5.10
N ASN A 486 -23.67 -1.93 -4.69
CA ASN A 486 -22.67 -2.45 -5.62
C ASN A 486 -22.61 -3.98 -5.47
N THR A 487 -23.36 -4.70 -6.31
CA THR A 487 -23.44 -6.17 -6.27
C THR A 487 -22.11 -6.85 -6.64
N SER A 488 -21.28 -6.17 -7.43
CA SER A 488 -19.90 -6.57 -7.74
C SER A 488 -19.00 -5.36 -7.95
N SER A 489 -17.70 -5.56 -8.21
CA SER A 489 -16.79 -4.48 -8.60
C SER A 489 -17.16 -3.81 -9.93
N ARG A 490 -18.04 -4.45 -10.71
CA ARG A 490 -18.43 -4.03 -12.06
C ARG A 490 -19.92 -3.70 -12.20
N GLN A 491 -20.69 -3.84 -11.13
CA GLN A 491 -22.15 -3.64 -11.16
C GLN A 491 -22.58 -2.70 -10.04
N LYS A 492 -23.34 -1.67 -10.41
CA LYS A 492 -23.94 -0.73 -9.47
C LYS A 492 -25.40 -0.51 -9.82
N LEU A 493 -26.23 -0.45 -8.80
CA LEU A 493 -27.65 -0.17 -8.90
C LEU A 493 -28.00 0.96 -7.93
N GLU A 494 -28.80 1.92 -8.40
CA GLU A 494 -29.34 3.01 -7.59
C GLU A 494 -30.85 3.12 -7.80
N LEU A 495 -31.61 3.04 -6.71
CA LEU A 495 -33.01 3.42 -6.64
C LEU A 495 -33.08 4.82 -6.04
N LEU A 496 -33.88 5.70 -6.63
CA LEU A 496 -34.07 7.06 -6.12
C LEU A 496 -35.55 7.41 -6.05
N TYR A 497 -35.94 8.07 -4.97
CA TYR A 497 -37.13 8.89 -4.89
C TYR A 497 -36.70 10.31 -4.53
N ASN A 498 -37.10 11.31 -5.30
CA ASN A 498 -36.73 12.70 -5.06
C ASN A 498 -37.94 13.60 -5.29
N ARG A 499 -38.31 14.35 -4.25
CA ARG A 499 -39.30 15.43 -4.28
C ARG A 499 -38.57 16.77 -4.24
N GLU A 500 -38.62 17.49 -5.33
CA GLU A 500 -38.00 18.82 -5.49
C GLU A 500 -38.94 19.81 -6.18
N LEU A 501 -38.55 21.08 -6.23
CA LEU A 501 -39.23 22.07 -7.05
C LEU A 501 -38.58 22.21 -8.42
N GLU A 502 -39.39 22.49 -9.43
CA GLU A 502 -38.89 23.05 -10.68
C GLU A 502 -38.49 24.51 -10.43
N ASN A 503 -37.19 24.74 -10.29
CA ASN A 503 -36.66 26.02 -9.85
C ASN A 503 -35.56 26.56 -10.78
N PHE A 504 -35.55 26.11 -12.03
CA PHE A 504 -34.49 26.41 -12.99
C PHE A 504 -34.36 27.92 -13.30
N ASN A 505 -35.49 28.62 -13.45
CA ASN A 505 -35.54 30.07 -13.70
C ASN A 505 -36.65 30.75 -12.88
N ALA A 506 -36.69 32.09 -12.94
CA ALA A 506 -37.62 32.90 -12.14
C ALA A 506 -39.10 32.55 -12.42
N ALA A 507 -39.49 32.44 -13.68
CA ALA A 507 -40.85 32.08 -14.08
C ALA A 507 -41.30 30.72 -13.51
N LEU A 508 -40.45 29.69 -13.60
CA LEU A 508 -40.78 28.36 -13.09
C LEU A 508 -40.88 28.30 -11.57
N ILE A 509 -40.05 29.08 -10.89
CA ILE A 509 -40.16 29.25 -9.45
C ILE A 509 -41.51 29.87 -9.07
N GLN A 510 -42.11 30.73 -9.89
CA GLN A 510 -43.41 31.32 -9.59
C GLN A 510 -44.57 30.33 -9.77
N GLU A 511 -44.44 29.34 -10.65
CA GLU A 511 -45.47 28.33 -10.92
C GLU A 511 -45.67 27.31 -9.79
N GLU A 512 -44.73 27.24 -8.83
CA GLU A 512 -44.80 26.31 -7.69
C GLU A 512 -44.92 24.82 -8.12
N ILE A 513 -44.30 24.47 -9.26
CA ILE A 513 -44.32 23.09 -9.77
C ILE A 513 -43.42 22.21 -8.89
N VAL A 514 -44.03 21.28 -8.19
CA VAL A 514 -43.35 20.24 -7.42
C VAL A 514 -43.22 18.99 -8.28
N LYS A 515 -42.02 18.41 -8.31
CA LYS A 515 -41.68 17.21 -9.06
C LYS A 515 -41.38 16.06 -8.11
N ASP A 516 -42.10 14.97 -8.26
CA ASP A 516 -41.87 13.70 -7.57
C ASP A 516 -41.24 12.71 -8.56
N HIS A 517 -39.93 12.52 -8.46
CA HIS A 517 -39.14 11.59 -9.27
C HIS A 517 -39.06 10.21 -8.63
N LEU A 518 -39.35 9.17 -9.40
CA LEU A 518 -39.01 7.78 -9.09
C LEU A 518 -38.04 7.27 -10.16
N GLY A 519 -36.83 6.91 -9.75
CA GLY A 519 -35.76 6.57 -10.67
C GLY A 519 -35.01 5.28 -10.36
N LEU A 520 -34.53 4.66 -11.41
CA LEU A 520 -33.66 3.49 -11.41
C LEU A 520 -32.44 3.79 -12.27
N SER A 521 -31.24 3.62 -11.71
CA SER A 521 -29.98 3.74 -12.46
C SER A 521 -29.16 2.46 -12.33
N PHE A 522 -28.64 1.98 -13.44
CA PHE A 522 -27.84 0.76 -13.54
C PHE A 522 -26.51 1.06 -14.24
N HIS A 523 -25.41 0.55 -13.68
CA HIS A 523 -24.09 0.65 -14.27
C HIS A 523 -23.44 -0.73 -14.33
N GLN A 524 -22.98 -1.12 -15.51
CA GLN A 524 -22.28 -2.38 -15.75
C GLN A 524 -20.98 -2.11 -16.51
N SER A 525 -19.86 -2.61 -16.01
CA SER A 525 -18.61 -2.69 -16.76
C SER A 525 -18.20 -4.13 -17.04
N THR A 526 -17.39 -4.35 -18.05
CA THR A 526 -16.90 -5.67 -18.45
C THR A 526 -15.40 -5.79 -18.20
N ASN A 527 -14.84 -6.98 -18.42
CA ASN A 527 -13.39 -7.21 -18.45
C ASN A 527 -12.73 -6.79 -19.78
N LEU A 528 -13.51 -6.31 -20.74
CA LEU A 528 -13.05 -5.83 -22.04
C LEU A 528 -13.11 -4.30 -22.14
N ASP A 529 -13.10 -3.61 -20.99
CA ASP A 529 -13.14 -2.14 -20.91
C ASP A 529 -14.40 -1.48 -21.50
N LEU A 530 -15.40 -2.29 -21.88
CA LEU A 530 -16.75 -1.82 -22.25
C LEU A 530 -17.60 -1.57 -21.00
N GLY A 531 -18.35 -0.49 -21.01
CA GLY A 531 -19.30 -0.11 -19.97
C GLY A 531 -20.64 0.33 -20.53
N LEU A 532 -21.68 0.13 -19.72
CA LEU A 532 -23.06 0.53 -19.94
C LEU A 532 -23.53 1.29 -18.69
N TYR A 533 -24.13 2.44 -18.90
CA TYR A 533 -24.88 3.18 -17.88
C TYR A 533 -26.28 3.44 -18.41
N THR A 534 -27.30 3.08 -17.65
CA THR A 534 -28.70 3.31 -18.02
C THR A 534 -29.44 3.92 -16.84
N GLN A 535 -30.29 4.90 -17.11
CA GLN A 535 -31.13 5.58 -16.14
C GLN A 535 -32.54 5.70 -16.68
N PHE A 536 -33.52 5.36 -15.84
CA PHE A 536 -34.93 5.54 -16.10
C PHE A 536 -35.55 6.33 -14.95
N ILE A 537 -36.28 7.40 -15.25
CA ILE A 537 -36.94 8.25 -14.25
C ILE A 537 -38.37 8.53 -14.70
N GLN A 538 -39.33 8.16 -13.86
CA GLN A 538 -40.70 8.63 -13.95
C GLN A 538 -40.86 9.84 -13.03
N THR A 539 -41.51 10.90 -13.51
CA THR A 539 -41.78 12.11 -12.73
C THR A 539 -43.28 12.38 -12.73
N ALA A 540 -43.87 12.56 -11.56
CA ALA A 540 -45.18 13.18 -11.41
C ALA A 540 -44.99 14.66 -11.05
N GLN A 541 -45.82 15.54 -11.61
CA GLN A 541 -45.75 16.97 -11.37
C GLN A 541 -47.05 17.46 -10.73
N SER A 542 -46.97 18.50 -9.89
CA SER A 542 -48.13 19.06 -9.19
C SER A 542 -49.12 19.78 -10.10
N ASP A 543 -48.76 20.05 -11.35
CA ASP A 543 -49.61 20.64 -12.39
C ASP A 543 -50.42 19.59 -13.17
N GLU A 544 -50.52 18.36 -12.64
CA GLU A 544 -51.17 17.17 -13.21
C GLU A 544 -50.43 16.54 -14.41
N ASN A 545 -49.25 17.05 -14.76
CA ASN A 545 -48.45 16.47 -15.82
C ASN A 545 -47.54 15.32 -15.30
N SER A 546 -47.02 14.52 -16.23
CA SER A 546 -46.02 13.49 -15.92
C SER A 546 -44.95 13.40 -16.99
N ARG A 547 -43.73 13.05 -16.59
CA ARG A 547 -42.57 12.93 -17.47
C ARG A 547 -41.93 11.56 -17.37
N THR A 548 -41.56 10.99 -18.51
CA THR A 548 -40.67 9.83 -18.60
C THR A 548 -39.30 10.30 -19.11
N LEU A 549 -38.22 9.88 -18.45
CA LEU A 549 -36.85 10.08 -18.94
C LEU A 549 -36.12 8.74 -18.99
N PHE A 550 -35.56 8.43 -20.15
CA PHE A 550 -34.65 7.32 -20.36
C PHE A 550 -33.32 7.87 -20.88
N PHE A 551 -32.22 7.48 -20.24
CA PHE A 551 -30.87 7.80 -20.69
C PHE A 551 -30.03 6.54 -20.70
N SER A 552 -29.25 6.32 -21.76
CA SER A 552 -28.33 5.19 -21.86
C SER A 552 -27.01 5.64 -22.48
N SER A 553 -25.90 5.15 -21.94
CA SER A 553 -24.55 5.44 -22.39
C SER A 553 -23.78 4.14 -22.51
N VAL A 554 -23.34 3.83 -23.73
CA VAL A 554 -22.42 2.72 -24.01
C VAL A 554 -21.05 3.32 -24.30
N PHE A 555 -20.03 2.88 -23.57
CA PHE A 555 -18.70 3.47 -23.67
C PHE A 555 -17.58 2.44 -23.60
N TYR A 556 -16.45 2.79 -24.20
CA TYR A 556 -15.20 2.04 -24.15
C TYR A 556 -14.14 2.86 -23.42
N GLN A 557 -13.48 2.23 -22.44
CA GLN A 557 -12.36 2.82 -21.71
C GLN A 557 -11.07 2.66 -22.54
N LEU A 558 -10.75 3.70 -23.32
CA LEU A 558 -9.64 3.69 -24.28
C LEU A 558 -8.27 3.75 -23.62
N ILE A 559 -8.09 4.60 -22.60
CA ILE A 559 -6.82 4.78 -21.89
C ILE A 559 -7.08 4.79 -20.39
N GLU A 560 -6.57 3.79 -19.66
CA GLU A 560 -6.77 3.66 -18.21
C GLU A 560 -6.05 4.78 -17.43
N LYS A 561 -4.83 5.15 -17.85
CA LYS A 561 -3.99 6.17 -17.18
C LYS A 561 -4.65 7.56 -17.11
N THR A 562 -5.30 7.98 -18.18
CA THR A 562 -6.00 9.28 -18.30
C THR A 562 -7.50 9.14 -18.12
N GLN A 563 -7.97 7.96 -17.73
CA GLN A 563 -9.38 7.59 -17.67
C GLN A 563 -10.17 8.00 -18.93
N THR A 564 -9.52 7.97 -20.10
CA THR A 564 -10.12 8.39 -21.36
C THR A 564 -11.19 7.40 -21.81
N LYS A 565 -12.41 7.89 -22.00
CA LYS A 565 -13.58 7.14 -22.46
C LYS A 565 -14.11 7.76 -23.73
N ILE A 566 -14.55 6.91 -24.64
CA ILE A 566 -15.33 7.30 -25.81
C ILE A 566 -16.61 6.47 -25.83
N GLY A 567 -17.70 7.02 -26.34
CA GLY A 567 -18.96 6.28 -26.34
C GLY A 567 -20.09 6.99 -27.07
N VAL A 568 -21.27 6.39 -26.94
CA VAL A 568 -22.52 6.89 -27.48
C VAL A 568 -23.51 7.04 -26.34
N ASN A 569 -24.13 8.21 -26.26
CA ASN A 569 -25.24 8.52 -25.39
C ASN A 569 -26.54 8.53 -26.21
N TYR A 570 -27.60 8.03 -25.61
CA TYR A 570 -28.96 8.15 -26.11
C TYR A 570 -29.85 8.67 -24.97
N GLN A 571 -30.70 9.65 -25.28
CA GLN A 571 -31.67 10.20 -24.36
C GLN A 571 -33.05 10.19 -25.01
N PHE A 572 -34.06 9.81 -24.24
CA PHE A 572 -35.47 9.94 -24.58
C PHE A 572 -36.19 10.64 -23.44
N ILE A 573 -37.04 11.62 -23.77
CA ILE A 573 -37.91 12.31 -22.83
C ILE A 573 -39.31 12.39 -23.45
N SER A 574 -40.34 12.14 -22.65
CA SER A 574 -41.72 12.39 -23.02
C SER A 574 -42.51 12.99 -21.87
N PHE A 575 -43.47 13.83 -22.18
CA PHE A 575 -44.46 14.37 -21.25
C PHE A 575 -45.87 13.91 -21.64
N ARG A 576 -46.75 13.77 -20.65
CA ARG A 576 -48.16 13.41 -20.88
C ARG A 576 -48.93 14.55 -21.53
N GLU A 577 -48.66 15.78 -21.10
CA GLU A 577 -49.25 17.00 -21.64
C GLU A 577 -48.14 17.96 -22.08
N GLN A 578 -48.29 18.55 -23.26
CA GLN A 578 -47.41 19.62 -23.73
C GLN A 578 -47.82 20.94 -23.08
N ARG A 579 -46.87 21.58 -22.39
CA ARG A 579 -47.00 22.91 -21.78
C ARG A 579 -45.77 23.78 -22.13
N PRO A 580 -45.44 23.96 -23.43
CA PRO A 580 -44.21 24.64 -23.86
C PRO A 580 -44.17 26.12 -23.47
N GLU A 581 -45.33 26.73 -23.18
CA GLU A 581 -45.48 28.08 -22.63
C GLU A 581 -44.89 28.19 -21.20
N VAL A 582 -44.81 27.08 -20.46
CA VAL A 582 -44.38 27.05 -19.06
C VAL A 582 -42.98 26.46 -18.95
N TYR A 583 -42.75 25.25 -19.48
CA TYR A 583 -41.46 24.55 -19.45
C TYR A 583 -41.28 23.64 -20.66
N PHE A 584 -40.03 23.25 -20.94
CA PHE A 584 -39.69 22.23 -21.93
C PHE A 584 -40.41 20.91 -21.63
N SER A 585 -41.50 20.67 -22.36
CA SER A 585 -42.45 19.57 -22.13
C SER A 585 -42.88 18.88 -23.43
N PRO A 586 -41.93 18.35 -24.22
CA PRO A 586 -42.27 17.72 -25.48
C PRO A 586 -43.07 16.43 -25.28
N GLU A 587 -43.94 16.10 -26.23
CA GLU A 587 -44.57 14.77 -26.31
C GLU A 587 -43.49 13.72 -26.60
N GLU A 588 -42.60 14.02 -27.54
CA GLU A 588 -41.49 13.13 -27.90
C GLU A 588 -40.18 13.91 -28.08
N PHE A 589 -39.14 13.54 -27.33
CA PHE A 589 -37.79 14.06 -27.49
C PHE A 589 -36.75 12.95 -27.55
N HIS A 590 -35.85 13.05 -28.52
CA HIS A 590 -34.73 12.14 -28.69
C HIS A 590 -33.42 12.92 -28.82
N ALA A 591 -32.35 12.40 -28.24
CA ALA A 591 -31.00 12.85 -28.54
C ALA A 591 -30.04 11.67 -28.62
N ALA A 592 -29.15 11.70 -29.60
CA ALA A 592 -28.06 10.74 -29.74
C ALA A 592 -26.75 11.51 -29.92
N GLU A 593 -25.78 11.25 -29.04
CA GLU A 593 -24.49 11.96 -29.02
C GLU A 593 -23.35 10.95 -28.99
N ILE A 594 -22.32 11.18 -29.81
CA ILE A 594 -21.01 10.59 -29.54
C ILE A 594 -20.28 11.47 -28.53
N PHE A 595 -19.53 10.87 -27.61
CA PHE A 595 -18.80 11.63 -26.62
C PHE A 595 -17.38 11.13 -26.40
N SER A 596 -16.54 12.01 -25.90
CA SER A 596 -15.21 11.72 -25.39
C SER A 596 -15.03 12.43 -24.06
N SER A 597 -14.44 11.73 -23.09
CA SER A 597 -14.14 12.29 -21.77
C SER A 597 -12.78 11.83 -21.31
N SER A 598 -11.96 12.71 -20.75
CA SER A 598 -10.65 12.35 -20.17
C SER A 598 -10.34 13.17 -18.92
N ILE A 599 -9.48 12.59 -18.07
CA ILE A 599 -8.90 13.24 -16.89
C ILE A 599 -7.38 13.19 -17.06
N LEU A 600 -6.77 14.33 -17.35
CA LEU A 600 -5.35 14.49 -17.59
C LEU A 600 -4.66 14.92 -16.29
N PRO A 601 -3.79 14.08 -15.69
CA PRO A 601 -2.96 14.51 -14.58
C PRO A 601 -1.89 15.48 -15.07
N ILE A 602 -1.89 16.71 -14.57
CA ILE A 602 -0.88 17.74 -14.88
C ILE A 602 0.30 17.61 -13.92
N SER A 603 0.02 17.34 -12.64
CA SER A 603 1.02 17.10 -11.59
C SER A 603 0.47 16.11 -10.55
N THR A 604 1.22 15.86 -9.48
CA THR A 604 0.75 15.08 -8.32
C THR A 604 -0.37 15.77 -7.52
N ALA A 605 -0.60 17.07 -7.75
CA ALA A 605 -1.62 17.86 -7.07
C ALA A 605 -2.70 18.39 -8.02
N SER A 606 -2.46 18.39 -9.35
CA SER A 606 -3.35 19.04 -10.32
C SER A 606 -3.82 18.09 -11.42
N SER A 607 -5.09 18.19 -11.80
CA SER A 607 -5.66 17.47 -12.94
C SER A 607 -6.65 18.33 -13.72
N LEU A 608 -6.70 18.12 -15.03
CA LEU A 608 -7.67 18.73 -15.93
C LEU A 608 -8.61 17.66 -16.46
N SER A 609 -9.91 17.83 -16.26
CA SER A 609 -10.94 16.96 -16.83
C SER A 609 -11.67 17.69 -17.94
N PHE A 610 -11.88 17.02 -19.06
CA PHE A 610 -12.73 17.52 -20.13
C PHE A 610 -13.70 16.44 -20.59
N THR A 611 -14.90 16.87 -20.98
CA THR A 611 -15.91 16.03 -21.63
C THR A 611 -16.46 16.83 -22.81
N GLY A 612 -16.45 16.24 -23.99
CA GLY A 612 -17.12 16.78 -25.18
C GLY A 612 -18.10 15.77 -25.73
N ALA A 613 -19.30 16.19 -26.10
CA ALA A 613 -20.23 15.35 -26.86
C ALA A 613 -20.85 16.14 -28.01
N THR A 614 -21.19 15.43 -29.08
CA THR A 614 -21.84 16.01 -30.25
C THR A 614 -22.73 14.98 -30.94
N GLY A 615 -23.79 15.44 -31.59
CA GLY A 615 -24.68 14.56 -32.35
C GLY A 615 -25.94 15.30 -32.79
N PHE A 616 -27.08 14.63 -32.66
CA PHE A 616 -28.36 15.19 -33.09
C PHE A 616 -29.43 15.02 -32.01
N GLN A 617 -30.31 16.01 -31.95
CA GLN A 617 -31.52 16.01 -31.12
C GLN A 617 -32.74 16.23 -32.00
N LYS A 618 -33.88 15.66 -31.61
CA LYS A 618 -35.16 15.81 -32.29
C LYS A 618 -36.23 16.09 -31.23
N VAL A 619 -36.95 17.18 -31.41
CA VAL A 619 -38.07 17.60 -30.57
C VAL A 619 -39.33 17.46 -31.42
N GLU A 620 -40.27 16.63 -31.00
CA GLU A 620 -41.45 16.22 -31.76
C GLU A 620 -41.11 15.62 -33.13
N THR A 621 -41.95 15.90 -34.13
CA THR A 621 -41.75 15.50 -35.54
C THR A 621 -40.86 16.46 -36.33
N ASN A 622 -40.24 17.45 -35.67
CA ASN A 622 -39.41 18.47 -36.33
C ASN A 622 -38.13 17.91 -36.96
N THR A 623 -37.46 18.74 -37.77
CA THR A 623 -36.16 18.41 -38.35
C THR A 623 -35.10 18.22 -37.25
N PRO A 624 -34.28 17.15 -37.31
CA PRO A 624 -33.19 16.96 -36.35
C PRO A 624 -32.24 18.16 -36.31
N MET A 625 -31.90 18.59 -35.10
CA MET A 625 -30.99 19.71 -34.83
C MET A 625 -29.66 19.17 -34.32
N PHE A 626 -28.57 19.87 -34.63
CA PHE A 626 -27.25 19.51 -34.14
C PHE A 626 -27.12 19.83 -32.63
N THR A 627 -26.48 18.93 -31.88
CA THR A 627 -26.12 19.14 -30.47
C THR A 627 -24.61 19.10 -30.27
N PHE A 628 -24.15 19.90 -29.32
CA PHE A 628 -22.80 20.02 -28.82
C PHE A 628 -22.84 20.37 -27.33
N ARG A 629 -22.05 19.63 -26.54
CA ARG A 629 -21.79 19.94 -25.14
C ARG A 629 -20.29 19.86 -24.85
N GLY A 630 -19.84 20.74 -23.97
CA GLY A 630 -18.48 20.80 -23.49
C GLY A 630 -18.45 21.06 -21.99
N ASP A 631 -17.74 20.22 -21.25
CA ASP A 631 -17.40 20.40 -19.85
C ASP A 631 -15.88 20.51 -19.73
N LEU A 632 -15.41 21.52 -19.00
CA LEU A 632 -14.00 21.67 -18.63
C LEU A 632 -13.90 21.87 -17.12
N SER A 633 -13.01 21.16 -16.46
CA SER A 633 -12.77 21.37 -15.03
C SER A 633 -11.31 21.19 -14.67
N PHE A 634 -10.78 22.13 -13.88
CA PHE A 634 -9.45 22.09 -13.31
C PHE A 634 -9.56 21.80 -11.82
N GLN A 635 -8.89 20.75 -11.35
CA GLN A 635 -8.83 20.41 -9.93
C GLN A 635 -7.39 20.56 -9.42
N HIS A 636 -7.25 21.19 -8.26
CA HIS A 636 -5.96 21.38 -7.58
C HIS A 636 -6.08 21.06 -6.10
N ARG A 637 -5.21 20.17 -5.61
CA ARG A 637 -5.06 19.85 -4.19
C ARG A 637 -4.08 20.85 -3.57
N ILE A 638 -4.63 21.79 -2.80
CA ILE A 638 -3.86 22.85 -2.12
C ILE A 638 -3.16 22.27 -0.88
N SER A 639 -3.82 21.35 -0.17
CA SER A 639 -3.23 20.55 0.91
C SER A 639 -3.91 19.19 1.00
N ASP A 640 -3.43 18.30 1.86
CA ASP A 640 -4.08 16.99 2.09
C ASP A 640 -5.54 17.07 2.57
N HIS A 641 -5.94 18.26 3.03
CA HIS A 641 -7.25 18.52 3.60
C HIS A 641 -8.09 19.45 2.74
N PHE A 642 -7.54 20.08 1.70
CA PHE A 642 -8.23 21.12 0.95
C PHE A 642 -8.03 20.97 -0.56
N ASN A 643 -9.14 20.81 -1.27
CA ASN A 643 -9.20 20.73 -2.73
C ASN A 643 -10.03 21.87 -3.30
N LEU A 644 -9.52 22.45 -4.38
CA LEU A 644 -10.21 23.42 -5.23
C LEU A 644 -10.54 22.78 -6.58
N ASN A 645 -11.75 23.02 -7.08
CA ASN A 645 -12.15 22.70 -8.43
C ASN A 645 -12.80 23.91 -9.09
N ILE A 646 -12.29 24.29 -10.26
CA ILE A 646 -12.86 25.33 -11.12
C ILE A 646 -13.48 24.63 -12.31
N TYR A 647 -14.71 24.96 -12.68
CA TYR A 647 -15.38 24.31 -13.80
C TYR A 647 -16.14 25.30 -14.68
N GLY A 648 -16.28 24.93 -15.94
CA GLY A 648 -17.08 25.60 -16.95
C GLY A 648 -17.79 24.57 -17.81
N ARG A 649 -19.02 24.88 -18.23
CA ARG A 649 -19.89 24.01 -18.99
C ARG A 649 -20.65 24.80 -20.03
N TYR A 650 -20.82 24.22 -21.20
CA TYR A 650 -21.67 24.71 -22.26
C TYR A 650 -22.46 23.54 -22.86
N SER A 651 -23.72 23.75 -23.19
CA SER A 651 -24.55 22.76 -23.87
C SER A 651 -25.60 23.47 -24.71
N ASN A 652 -25.81 23.02 -25.95
CA ASN A 652 -26.96 23.45 -26.76
C ASN A 652 -28.07 22.36 -26.87
N LEU A 653 -28.06 21.37 -25.98
CA LEU A 653 -29.06 20.32 -25.93
C LEU A 653 -30.33 20.86 -25.24
N ALA A 654 -31.49 20.75 -25.89
CA ALA A 654 -32.75 21.32 -25.43
C ALA A 654 -33.16 20.87 -24.03
N SER A 655 -32.83 19.63 -23.65
CA SER A 655 -33.07 19.09 -22.31
C SER A 655 -32.15 19.65 -21.21
N SER A 656 -31.17 20.51 -21.56
CA SER A 656 -30.21 21.10 -20.62
C SER A 656 -30.73 22.36 -19.92
N THR A 657 -31.81 22.94 -20.41
CA THR A 657 -32.49 24.07 -19.76
C THR A 657 -33.99 23.82 -19.72
N ALA A 658 -34.70 24.68 -19.02
CA ALA A 658 -36.15 24.62 -18.99
C ALA A 658 -36.84 25.41 -20.13
N ALA A 659 -36.13 26.34 -20.81
CA ALA A 659 -36.75 27.26 -21.78
C ALA A 659 -35.84 27.69 -22.96
N GLY A 660 -34.64 27.12 -23.11
CA GLY A 660 -33.61 27.64 -23.99
C GLY A 660 -32.67 26.59 -24.58
N PHE A 661 -32.45 26.62 -25.89
CA PHE A 661 -31.57 25.65 -26.53
C PHE A 661 -30.14 25.73 -26.02
N GLU A 662 -29.66 26.86 -25.48
CA GLU A 662 -28.28 27.02 -25.01
C GLU A 662 -28.18 27.28 -23.49
N PHE A 663 -27.19 26.65 -22.86
CA PHE A 663 -26.87 26.72 -21.44
C PHE A 663 -25.37 26.94 -21.25
N MET A 664 -25.00 27.88 -20.38
CA MET A 664 -23.63 28.06 -19.91
C MET A 664 -23.61 28.11 -18.38
N GLU A 665 -22.64 27.43 -17.76
CA GLU A 665 -22.40 27.50 -16.32
C GLU A 665 -20.90 27.55 -16.03
N ALA A 666 -20.49 28.39 -15.09
CA ALA A 666 -19.15 28.37 -14.54
C ALA A 666 -19.18 28.50 -13.02
N GLY A 667 -18.23 27.87 -12.33
CA GLY A 667 -18.22 27.93 -10.88
C GLY A 667 -16.97 27.35 -10.23
N LEU A 668 -17.00 27.42 -8.90
CA LEU A 668 -15.98 26.93 -7.99
C LEU A 668 -16.59 25.86 -7.09
N ARG A 669 -15.80 24.85 -6.76
CA ARG A 669 -16.10 23.86 -5.71
C ARG A 669 -14.92 23.73 -4.79
N PHE A 670 -15.21 23.73 -3.50
CA PHE A 670 -14.27 23.56 -2.41
C PHE A 670 -14.63 22.29 -1.66
N GLN A 671 -13.62 21.49 -1.34
CA GLN A 671 -13.76 20.36 -0.42
C GLN A 671 -12.73 20.52 0.68
N TRP A 672 -13.21 20.62 1.92
CA TRP A 672 -12.39 20.69 3.11
C TRP A 672 -12.64 19.48 4.01
N VAL A 673 -11.57 18.77 4.39
CA VAL A 673 -11.60 17.61 5.29
C VAL A 673 -10.98 18.02 6.62
N TRP A 674 -11.71 17.88 7.73
CA TRP A 674 -11.36 18.54 8.99
C TRP A 674 -10.27 17.79 9.77
N SER A 675 -9.07 18.37 9.90
CA SER A 675 -7.92 17.89 10.70
C SER A 675 -7.50 16.41 10.55
N GLY A 676 -8.03 15.66 9.57
CA GLY A 676 -7.75 14.24 9.35
C GLY A 676 -8.23 13.28 10.45
N LYS A 677 -9.03 13.77 11.42
CA LYS A 677 -9.51 12.98 12.56
C LYS A 677 -10.98 12.61 12.41
N LYS A 678 -11.27 11.32 12.54
CA LYS A 678 -12.65 10.80 12.64
C LYS A 678 -13.32 11.20 13.95
N LEU A 679 -14.66 11.20 13.96
CA LEU A 679 -15.47 11.57 15.13
C LEU A 679 -15.71 10.43 16.13
N PHE A 680 -15.29 9.21 15.82
CA PHE A 680 -15.51 8.03 16.65
C PHE A 680 -14.19 7.36 17.02
N ALA A 681 -14.18 6.73 18.20
CA ALA A 681 -13.01 6.06 18.73
C ALA A 681 -12.48 4.98 17.78
N ASP A 682 -11.18 4.72 17.86
CA ASP A 682 -10.57 3.59 17.17
C ASP A 682 -11.27 2.30 17.60
N PRO A 683 -11.70 1.46 16.65
CA PRO A 683 -12.14 0.12 16.98
C PRO A 683 -10.90 -0.67 17.40
N LYS A 684 -10.56 -0.59 18.69
CA LYS A 684 -9.48 -1.41 19.25
C LYS A 684 -9.87 -2.88 19.10
N PRO A 685 -8.93 -3.76 18.73
CA PRO A 685 -9.16 -5.20 18.86
C PRO A 685 -9.44 -5.50 20.33
N PHE A 686 -10.51 -6.27 20.60
CA PHE A 686 -10.81 -6.82 21.93
C PHE A 686 -9.96 -8.05 22.19
#